data_AF-A0A3D1UUA2-F1
#
_entry.id   AF-A0A3D1UUA2-F1
#
_cell.length_a   1.000
_cell.length_b   1.000
_cell.length_c   1.000
_cell.angle_alpha   90.00
_cell.angle_beta   90.00
_cell.angle_gamma   90.00
#
_symmetry.space_group_name_H-M   'P 1'
#
loop_
_entity.id
_entity.type
_entity.pdbx_description
1 polymer ?
#
loop_
_entity_poly.entity_id
_entity_poly.type
_entity_poly.pdbx_seq_one_letter_code
_entity_poly.pdbx_strand_id
1 'polypeptide(L)'
;MDGNLYLAGNQPRAALYAVYSFLQNQLDVRWFWPGDDGEFLPALKQWNLNNVNYKFRPVFRFREMTPCVTAAHVPTEIWMARNFLNCGSRTLSIRDKAGYYKYDLGHFVGVYQGLFAERPELFALVDGKRIPEGFVGCWSNPEFTQYAVNRIAGIVKRGNLDLINAFPEDIRERCECPECTKNPDRSSRWYDYYKILIKEIRKQCPDVMFAGTGYAEYYQIPKTTIEGLEYVDICLNRCYVHKHDDPNCPENQKGFKHLKNWQKKTTIGLYGYEFDAIYPNPVYMPFWHMLEDQLQVCRDMNLIHVKTEQLIRWDENARREDIFNLIHRIAYYVYARLAWNPSASADAILRDFCEKVYGPAADIMYEYHDSMAKQWDSMKIHIATDTGASALPVAPAFINESIIAMAHDKFNRALKAAQGNPRVTADIELDRKLFAKWESLYLNVTANGLSICAQQMPEGNGFKDIPRQRMVDKKGQPTDSTVAVYWTNKALHIRVEGPEDNMELLKEGPKGRDVNLWHRDNKYDNVEIFIEPHDGIGYRQLAANPAGGTYDAIKWDKSWNPEWNVKTTTGKNCWTMDFTIPFKAITGSAPKHGDQWHITIIRNNQKEVVAFPFASYHASMTGASLYFSKASKYSIVWISSKGFSNGMRCTYTVPKLIERNWKFTNVHGVEGANNVTLKGTDFIYIENYQNHFPQKFFDEKLIPAVKDGAVVFFGSYFFLDKLEKQFSNPTYAIKFTENAGKVRKPSYIRNDAFATTPNKISNHLVFTPSGTLEPKYPDKWVVLAAQKTAAGEEKPFMLARPLGKGMVVICGDILGLPLFENLLEYNKHIKR
;
A
#
# COMPACT_ATOMS: atom_id res chain seq x y z
N MET A 1 44.33 -34.90 -6.33
CA MET A 1 45.68 -35.48 -6.33
C MET A 1 45.69 -36.59 -5.28
N ASP A 2 46.28 -37.73 -5.58
CA ASP A 2 46.42 -38.92 -4.69
C ASP A 2 45.11 -39.48 -4.09
N GLY A 3 43.99 -39.40 -4.82
CA GLY A 3 42.69 -39.89 -4.34
C GLY A 3 42.03 -39.03 -3.24
N ASN A 4 42.63 -37.91 -2.86
CA ASN A 4 42.11 -37.02 -1.82
C ASN A 4 41.27 -35.87 -2.39
N LEU A 5 40.18 -35.54 -1.68
CA LEU A 5 39.36 -34.34 -1.89
C LEU A 5 39.84 -33.23 -0.95
N TYR A 6 40.15 -32.06 -1.51
CA TYR A 6 40.60 -30.89 -0.74
C TYR A 6 39.52 -29.82 -0.74
N LEU A 7 39.03 -29.48 0.44
CA LEU A 7 38.15 -28.34 0.69
C LEU A 7 38.96 -27.29 1.44
N ALA A 8 39.52 -26.32 0.71
CA ALA A 8 40.53 -25.41 1.25
C ALA A 8 40.21 -23.94 0.97
N GLY A 9 40.71 -23.07 1.84
CA GLY A 9 40.67 -21.63 1.69
C GLY A 9 41.87 -20.98 2.37
N ASN A 10 42.16 -19.72 2.01
CA ASN A 10 43.31 -18.97 2.53
C ASN A 10 43.13 -18.44 3.97
N GLN A 11 41.99 -18.70 4.60
CA GLN A 11 41.66 -18.36 5.97
C GLN A 11 40.58 -19.32 6.50
N PRO A 12 40.41 -19.48 7.83
CA PRO A 12 39.44 -20.43 8.41
C PRO A 12 38.02 -20.30 7.85
N ARG A 13 37.54 -19.06 7.67
CA ARG A 13 36.24 -18.76 7.06
C ARG A 13 36.12 -19.24 5.61
N ALA A 14 37.19 -19.10 4.82
CA ALA A 14 37.20 -19.55 3.44
C ALA A 14 37.20 -21.08 3.33
N ALA A 15 37.85 -21.78 4.27
CA ALA A 15 37.74 -23.24 4.36
C ALA A 15 36.30 -23.69 4.69
N LEU A 16 35.62 -22.99 5.61
CA LEU A 16 34.19 -23.23 5.90
C LEU A 16 33.32 -23.01 4.66
N TYR A 17 33.57 -21.96 3.89
CA TYR A 17 32.84 -21.70 2.64
C TYR A 17 33.11 -22.75 1.56
N ALA A 18 34.30 -23.35 1.52
CA ALA A 18 34.58 -24.48 0.63
C ALA A 18 33.72 -25.70 1.01
N VAL A 19 33.51 -25.95 2.31
CA VAL A 19 32.60 -26.99 2.80
C VAL A 19 31.15 -26.69 2.41
N TYR A 20 30.64 -25.48 2.68
CA TYR A 20 29.27 -25.12 2.29
C TYR A 20 29.05 -25.17 0.77
N SER A 21 30.03 -24.71 -0.02
CA SER A 21 29.97 -24.79 -1.49
C SER A 21 29.98 -26.24 -1.96
N PHE A 22 30.76 -27.12 -1.33
CA PHE A 22 30.74 -28.55 -1.61
C PHE A 22 29.36 -29.14 -1.30
N LEU A 23 28.83 -28.93 -0.09
CA LEU A 23 27.51 -29.43 0.29
C LEU A 23 26.42 -28.98 -0.70
N GLN A 24 26.43 -27.71 -1.13
CA GLN A 24 25.43 -27.19 -2.06
C GLN A 24 25.64 -27.67 -3.50
N ASN A 25 26.86 -27.57 -4.04
CA ASN A 25 27.12 -27.79 -5.47
C ASN A 25 27.31 -29.27 -5.81
N GLN A 26 27.76 -30.06 -4.84
CA GLN A 26 28.15 -31.46 -5.04
C GLN A 26 27.11 -32.41 -4.43
N LEU A 27 26.61 -32.11 -3.23
CA LEU A 27 25.63 -32.94 -2.54
C LEU A 27 24.21 -32.36 -2.57
N ASP A 28 24.00 -31.25 -3.28
CA ASP A 28 22.68 -30.69 -3.55
C ASP A 28 21.88 -30.32 -2.28
N VAL A 29 22.62 -29.95 -1.23
CA VAL A 29 22.08 -29.43 0.04
C VAL A 29 21.58 -28.00 -0.13
N ARG A 30 20.44 -27.67 0.49
CA ARG A 30 19.93 -26.29 0.58
C ARG A 30 19.46 -25.93 1.98
N TRP A 31 19.61 -24.65 2.31
CA TRP A 31 19.09 -24.03 3.54
C TRP A 31 18.29 -22.79 3.14
N PHE A 32 16.98 -22.95 2.95
CA PHE A 32 16.15 -21.90 2.36
C PHE A 32 15.63 -20.88 3.38
N TRP A 33 15.33 -21.30 4.60
CA TRP A 33 14.95 -20.41 5.69
C TRP A 33 15.50 -20.92 7.04
N PRO A 34 15.47 -20.09 8.10
CA PRO A 34 15.91 -20.49 9.44
C PRO A 34 15.08 -21.64 10.04
N GLY A 35 15.77 -22.64 10.61
CA GLY A 35 15.15 -23.79 11.29
C GLY A 35 15.25 -25.11 10.52
N ASP A 36 14.97 -26.21 11.20
CA ASP A 36 15.09 -27.58 10.65
C ASP A 36 14.16 -27.82 9.45
N ASP A 37 12.98 -27.18 9.43
CA ASP A 37 12.04 -27.28 8.31
C ASP A 37 12.52 -26.55 7.04
N GLY A 38 13.52 -25.67 7.17
CA GLY A 38 14.21 -24.99 6.08
C GLY A 38 15.44 -25.73 5.55
N GLU A 39 15.78 -26.90 6.11
CA GLU A 39 16.89 -27.73 5.65
C GLU A 39 16.42 -28.79 4.63
N PHE A 40 17.11 -28.85 3.50
CA PHE A 40 16.84 -29.79 2.41
C PHE A 40 18.13 -30.57 2.12
N LEU A 41 18.20 -31.77 2.70
CA LEU A 41 19.35 -32.66 2.65
C LEU A 41 18.94 -33.95 1.90
N PRO A 42 19.43 -34.20 0.68
CA PRO A 42 19.08 -35.41 -0.05
C PRO A 42 19.74 -36.64 0.58
N ALA A 43 18.97 -37.73 0.69
CA ALA A 43 19.50 -39.02 1.13
C ALA A 43 20.18 -39.74 -0.04
N LEU A 44 21.51 -39.75 -0.07
CA LEU A 44 22.31 -40.38 -1.11
C LEU A 44 22.89 -41.70 -0.62
N LYS A 45 22.64 -42.81 -1.33
CA LYS A 45 23.28 -44.12 -1.07
C LYS A 45 24.63 -44.25 -1.77
N GLN A 46 24.73 -43.64 -2.94
CA GLN A 46 25.92 -43.55 -3.79
C GLN A 46 25.88 -42.22 -4.50
N TRP A 47 27.05 -41.67 -4.80
CA TRP A 47 27.18 -40.35 -5.40
C TRP A 47 28.46 -40.24 -6.22
N ASN A 48 28.38 -39.51 -7.33
CA ASN A 48 29.50 -39.27 -8.23
C ASN A 48 30.02 -37.84 -8.05
N LEU A 49 31.28 -37.73 -7.67
CA LEU A 49 31.99 -36.46 -7.52
C LEU A 49 32.32 -35.86 -8.90
N ASN A 50 31.61 -34.79 -9.27
CA ASN A 50 31.72 -34.14 -10.58
C ASN A 50 32.34 -32.75 -10.43
N ASN A 51 33.20 -32.30 -11.36
CA ASN A 51 33.72 -30.92 -11.38
C ASN A 51 34.35 -30.47 -10.04
N VAL A 52 35.37 -31.20 -9.57
CA VAL A 52 36.11 -30.89 -8.33
C VAL A 52 36.97 -29.62 -8.40
N ASN A 53 37.23 -29.11 -9.61
CA ASN A 53 38.03 -27.90 -9.80
C ASN A 53 37.14 -26.65 -9.72
N TYR A 54 36.74 -26.30 -8.50
CA TYR A 54 35.95 -25.10 -8.23
C TYR A 54 36.76 -24.11 -7.39
N LYS A 55 36.91 -22.88 -7.90
CA LYS A 55 37.54 -21.77 -7.20
C LYS A 55 36.60 -20.58 -7.24
N PHE A 56 36.32 -19.99 -6.09
CA PHE A 56 35.44 -18.85 -5.99
C PHE A 56 35.97 -17.82 -4.99
N ARG A 57 35.83 -16.54 -5.35
CA ARG A 57 36.11 -15.40 -4.48
C ARG A 57 34.87 -14.50 -4.49
N PRO A 58 34.21 -14.26 -3.35
CA PRO A 58 33.04 -13.37 -3.31
C PRO A 58 33.43 -11.94 -3.68
N VAL A 59 32.48 -11.24 -4.30
CA VAL A 59 32.64 -9.84 -4.72
C VAL A 59 32.66 -8.91 -3.50
N PHE A 60 31.64 -9.00 -2.65
CA PHE A 60 31.54 -8.18 -1.45
C PHE A 60 32.36 -8.79 -0.31
N ARG A 61 33.20 -7.99 0.35
CA ARG A 61 34.00 -8.44 1.52
C ARG A 61 33.10 -8.69 2.72
N PHE A 62 32.18 -7.78 2.96
CA PHE A 62 31.17 -7.81 4.02
C PHE A 62 29.78 -8.03 3.41
N ARG A 63 28.99 -8.93 3.98
CA ARG A 63 27.66 -9.31 3.50
C ARG A 63 26.76 -9.48 4.71
N GLU A 64 25.76 -8.62 4.84
CA GLU A 64 24.95 -8.52 6.05
C GLU A 64 23.45 -8.51 5.75
N MET A 65 22.73 -9.34 6.51
CA MET A 65 21.32 -9.12 6.80
C MET A 65 21.23 -8.94 8.31
N THR A 66 20.99 -7.71 8.77
CA THR A 66 21.04 -7.38 10.20
C THR A 66 19.75 -7.86 10.89
N PRO A 67 19.82 -8.76 11.88
CA PRO A 67 18.67 -9.11 12.72
C PRO A 67 18.15 -7.90 13.50
N CYS A 68 16.96 -7.43 13.17
CA CYS A 68 16.29 -6.33 13.85
C CYS A 68 15.21 -6.84 14.82
N VAL A 69 14.89 -6.04 15.85
CA VAL A 69 13.99 -6.36 16.98
C VAL A 69 14.56 -7.45 17.90
N THR A 70 14.59 -8.72 17.46
CA THR A 70 15.25 -9.80 18.20
C THR A 70 16.67 -9.98 17.65
N ALA A 71 17.60 -9.17 18.17
CA ALA A 71 18.97 -9.05 17.65
C ALA A 71 19.81 -10.34 17.77
N ALA A 72 19.41 -11.30 18.60
CA ALA A 72 20.06 -12.61 18.74
C ALA A 72 19.03 -13.73 18.52
N HIS A 73 19.15 -14.46 17.42
CA HIS A 73 18.29 -15.58 17.07
C HIS A 73 19.10 -16.67 16.37
N VAL A 74 19.47 -17.68 17.15
CA VAL A 74 20.43 -18.74 16.75
C VAL A 74 20.05 -19.43 15.42
N PRO A 75 18.80 -19.86 15.18
CA PRO A 75 18.43 -20.47 13.89
C PRO A 75 18.69 -19.56 12.70
N THR A 76 18.41 -18.26 12.83
CA THR A 76 18.66 -17.28 11.76
C THR A 76 20.14 -17.06 11.55
N GLU A 77 20.92 -16.91 12.62
CA GLU A 77 22.37 -16.72 12.52
C GLU A 77 23.09 -17.96 11.93
N ILE A 78 22.59 -19.18 12.18
CA ILE A 78 23.11 -20.39 11.52
C ILE A 78 22.75 -20.39 10.03
N TRP A 79 21.50 -20.07 9.68
CA TRP A 79 21.04 -19.99 8.29
C TRP A 79 21.82 -18.94 7.48
N MET A 80 22.06 -17.76 8.06
CA MET A 80 22.84 -16.68 7.44
C MET A 80 24.27 -17.16 7.10
N ALA A 81 24.94 -17.84 8.03
CA ALA A 81 26.32 -18.33 7.82
C ALA A 81 26.40 -19.39 6.71
N ARG A 82 25.44 -20.33 6.70
CA ARG A 82 25.30 -21.37 5.68
C ARG A 82 24.97 -20.81 4.29
N ASN A 83 24.41 -19.60 4.24
CA ASN A 83 24.18 -18.82 3.03
C ASN A 83 25.23 -17.72 2.82
N PHE A 84 26.43 -17.92 3.37
CA PHE A 84 27.62 -17.11 3.13
C PHE A 84 27.54 -15.65 3.58
N LEU A 85 26.52 -15.24 4.34
CA LEU A 85 26.55 -13.97 5.06
C LEU A 85 27.59 -14.04 6.18
N ASN A 86 28.18 -12.91 6.52
CA ASN A 86 29.39 -12.90 7.35
C ASN A 86 29.48 -11.72 8.33
N CYS A 87 28.41 -10.94 8.44
CA CYS A 87 28.16 -9.91 9.44
C CYS A 87 26.75 -10.09 10.05
N GLY A 88 26.43 -9.38 11.14
CA GLY A 88 25.09 -9.35 11.75
C GLY A 88 24.84 -10.33 12.91
N SER A 89 25.75 -11.26 13.19
CA SER A 89 25.63 -12.20 14.32
C SER A 89 25.95 -11.54 15.66
N ARG A 90 25.01 -11.63 16.62
CA ARG A 90 25.16 -11.14 18.00
C ARG A 90 25.39 -12.27 19.00
N THR A 91 25.17 -13.52 18.60
CA THR A 91 25.34 -14.67 19.49
C THR A 91 26.79 -15.17 19.49
N LEU A 92 27.51 -14.95 20.60
CA LEU A 92 28.93 -15.28 20.75
C LEU A 92 29.28 -16.73 20.37
N SER A 93 28.48 -17.70 20.83
CA SER A 93 28.73 -19.13 20.60
C SER A 93 28.61 -19.55 19.13
N ILE A 94 27.86 -18.79 18.33
CA ILE A 94 27.68 -19.00 16.89
C ILE A 94 28.75 -18.22 16.12
N ARG A 95 28.93 -16.94 16.46
CA ARG A 95 29.82 -15.99 15.78
C ARG A 95 31.24 -16.55 15.56
N ASP A 96 31.81 -17.14 16.61
CA ASP A 96 33.18 -17.66 16.58
C ASP A 96 33.33 -18.96 15.77
N LYS A 97 32.25 -19.73 15.60
CA LYS A 97 32.25 -21.03 14.91
C LYS A 97 31.79 -20.94 13.45
N ALA A 98 30.96 -19.95 13.14
CA ALA A 98 30.25 -19.85 11.86
C ALA A 98 30.92 -18.90 10.85
N GLY A 99 32.15 -18.45 11.14
CA GLY A 99 32.94 -17.63 10.20
C GLY A 99 32.41 -16.20 10.03
N TYR A 100 31.79 -15.64 11.07
CA TYR A 100 31.41 -14.22 11.10
C TYR A 100 32.61 -13.32 11.35
N TYR A 101 32.53 -12.06 10.90
CA TYR A 101 33.31 -11.00 11.50
C TYR A 101 32.73 -10.72 12.89
N LYS A 102 33.61 -10.58 13.88
CA LYS A 102 33.20 -10.17 15.22
C LYS A 102 32.87 -8.68 15.17
N TYR A 103 31.63 -8.39 14.80
CA TYR A 103 31.17 -7.07 14.43
C TYR A 103 30.11 -6.56 15.40
N ASP A 104 30.17 -5.26 15.71
CA ASP A 104 29.14 -4.55 16.47
C ASP A 104 28.88 -3.17 15.85
N LEU A 105 27.63 -2.72 15.94
CA LEU A 105 27.17 -1.42 15.48
C LEU A 105 26.14 -0.84 16.45
N GLY A 106 26.16 0.48 16.64
CA GLY A 106 25.14 1.16 17.43
C GLY A 106 25.43 2.63 17.74
N HIS A 107 24.45 3.26 18.39
CA HIS A 107 24.51 4.61 18.96
C HIS A 107 25.44 4.64 20.18
N PHE A 108 26.74 4.49 19.94
CA PHE A 108 27.75 4.40 20.99
C PHE A 108 28.37 5.75 21.34
N VAL A 109 28.11 6.78 20.52
CA VAL A 109 28.59 8.16 20.75
C VAL A 109 27.49 8.99 21.38
N GLY A 110 27.16 8.65 22.63
CA GLY A 110 26.20 9.35 23.48
C GLY A 110 26.67 9.42 24.93
N VAL A 111 26.03 10.25 25.76
CA VAL A 111 26.28 10.38 27.20
C VAL A 111 25.12 9.79 28.00
N TYR A 112 25.42 9.07 29.08
CA TYR A 112 24.39 8.54 29.97
C TYR A 112 23.71 9.67 30.75
N GLN A 113 22.38 9.77 30.64
CA GLN A 113 21.56 10.82 31.25
C GLN A 113 21.86 11.03 32.75
N GLY A 114 22.09 9.95 33.50
CA GLY A 114 22.37 10.02 34.94
C GLY A 114 23.65 10.77 35.32
N LEU A 115 24.56 11.03 34.37
CA LEU A 115 25.76 11.83 34.64
C LEU A 115 25.50 13.34 34.70
N PHE A 116 24.29 13.80 34.36
CA PHE A 116 24.04 15.25 34.25
C PHE A 116 24.23 16.00 35.57
N ALA A 117 23.82 15.41 36.70
CA ALA A 117 23.90 16.05 38.00
C ALA A 117 25.36 16.32 38.43
N GLU A 118 26.27 15.42 38.04
CA GLU A 118 27.68 15.48 38.44
C GLU A 118 28.56 16.15 37.38
N ARG A 119 28.23 15.94 36.10
CA ARG A 119 29.07 16.24 34.93
C ARG A 119 28.28 16.91 33.78
N PRO A 120 27.57 18.04 34.04
CA PRO A 120 26.71 18.69 33.04
C PRO A 120 27.48 19.22 31.82
N GLU A 121 28.78 19.47 31.94
CA GLU A 121 29.64 19.93 30.86
C GLU A 121 29.88 18.89 29.75
N LEU A 122 29.60 17.60 30.00
CA LEU A 122 29.69 16.54 28.99
C LEU A 122 28.54 16.61 27.98
N PHE A 123 27.40 17.19 28.35
CA PHE A 123 26.17 17.20 27.56
C PHE A 123 26.19 18.32 26.52
N ALA A 124 25.42 18.19 25.44
CA ALA A 124 25.29 19.21 24.42
C ALA A 124 24.71 20.53 25.00
N LEU A 125 25.22 21.67 24.51
CA LEU A 125 24.61 22.99 24.72
C LEU A 125 23.62 23.22 23.57
N VAL A 126 22.36 23.49 23.86
CA VAL A 126 21.32 23.79 22.88
C VAL A 126 20.52 24.98 23.41
N ASP A 127 20.28 26.00 22.59
CA ASP A 127 19.61 27.24 23.01
C ASP A 127 20.22 27.86 24.29
N GLY A 128 21.55 27.81 24.38
CA GLY A 128 22.31 28.35 25.51
C GLY A 128 22.21 27.54 26.82
N LYS A 129 21.58 26.37 26.82
CA LYS A 129 21.42 25.51 28.02
C LYS A 129 21.89 24.09 27.77
N ARG A 130 22.42 23.43 28.81
CA ARG A 130 22.73 21.99 28.78
C ARG A 130 21.43 21.23 29.06
N ILE A 131 21.12 20.22 28.27
CA ILE A 131 19.84 19.47 28.38
C ILE A 131 20.02 18.29 29.35
N PRO A 132 19.35 18.28 30.52
CA PRO A 132 19.41 17.18 31.49
C PRO A 132 18.89 15.85 30.96
N GLU A 133 17.89 15.89 30.09
CA GLU A 133 17.27 14.74 29.45
C GLU A 133 18.00 14.31 28.16
N GLY A 134 19.10 14.99 27.81
CA GLY A 134 19.82 14.76 26.57
C GLY A 134 20.76 13.56 26.62
N PHE A 135 20.80 12.80 25.53
CA PHE A 135 21.80 11.73 25.31
C PHE A 135 22.99 12.22 24.47
N VAL A 136 22.94 13.47 23.99
CA VAL A 136 23.91 14.04 23.06
C VAL A 136 25.06 14.69 23.82
N GLY A 137 26.29 14.28 23.52
CA GLY A 137 27.49 14.85 24.13
C GLY A 137 28.07 16.07 23.40
N CYS A 138 28.91 16.83 24.10
CA CYS A 138 29.67 17.94 23.56
C CYS A 138 30.99 17.46 22.95
N TRP A 139 31.06 17.32 21.62
CA TRP A 139 32.22 16.77 20.91
C TRP A 139 33.52 17.60 21.04
N SER A 140 33.43 18.88 21.35
CA SER A 140 34.59 19.73 21.65
C SER A 140 35.11 19.59 23.08
N ASN A 141 34.39 18.88 23.96
CA ASN A 141 34.84 18.65 25.34
C ASN A 141 35.78 17.42 25.38
N PRO A 142 37.06 17.58 25.78
CA PRO A 142 38.00 16.46 25.88
C PRO A 142 37.54 15.37 26.84
N GLU A 143 36.81 15.72 27.91
CA GLU A 143 36.32 14.73 28.88
C GLU A 143 35.18 13.88 28.31
N PHE A 144 34.32 14.46 27.46
CA PHE A 144 33.31 13.68 26.72
C PHE A 144 33.99 12.76 25.70
N THR A 145 35.03 13.24 25.03
CA THR A 145 35.82 12.42 24.11
C THR A 145 36.42 11.22 24.82
N GLN A 146 37.05 11.42 25.99
CA GLN A 146 37.61 10.33 26.78
C GLN A 146 36.54 9.35 27.28
N TYR A 147 35.37 9.86 27.69
CA TYR A 147 34.22 9.04 28.06
C TYR A 147 33.77 8.12 26.90
N ALA A 148 33.58 8.69 25.70
CA ALA A 148 33.20 7.95 24.51
C ALA A 148 34.26 6.91 24.12
N VAL A 149 35.56 7.29 24.14
CA VAL A 149 36.69 6.39 23.86
C VAL A 149 36.68 5.19 24.81
N ASN A 150 36.56 5.42 26.13
CA ASN A 150 36.56 4.34 27.12
C ASN A 150 35.35 3.42 26.96
N ARG A 151 34.17 3.99 26.66
CA ARG A 151 32.94 3.21 26.39
C ARG A 151 33.12 2.31 25.17
N ILE A 152 33.56 2.86 24.04
CA ILE A 152 33.72 2.14 22.77
C ILE A 152 34.86 1.11 22.89
N ALA A 153 36.01 1.47 23.44
CA ALA A 153 37.11 0.53 23.68
C ALA A 153 36.68 -0.63 24.60
N GLY A 154 35.85 -0.34 25.61
CA GLY A 154 35.27 -1.37 26.47
C GLY A 154 34.36 -2.34 25.71
N ILE A 155 33.54 -1.85 24.77
CA ILE A 155 32.72 -2.70 23.89
C ILE A 155 33.61 -3.59 23.01
N VAL A 156 34.63 -3.01 22.36
CA VAL A 156 35.57 -3.74 21.51
C VAL A 156 36.27 -4.87 22.27
N LYS A 157 36.79 -4.58 23.48
CA LYS A 157 37.50 -5.56 24.31
C LYS A 157 36.58 -6.66 24.81
N ARG A 158 35.41 -6.31 25.37
CA ARG A 158 34.43 -7.30 25.87
C ARG A 158 33.89 -8.19 24.75
N GLY A 159 33.63 -7.59 23.59
CA GLY A 159 33.13 -8.30 22.43
C GLY A 159 34.20 -9.03 21.63
N ASN A 160 35.50 -8.81 21.92
CA ASN A 160 36.62 -9.27 21.09
C ASN A 160 36.39 -8.93 19.60
N LEU A 161 36.05 -7.68 19.31
CA LEU A 161 35.56 -7.26 17.99
C LEU A 161 36.70 -7.10 16.97
N ASP A 162 36.46 -7.58 15.75
CA ASP A 162 37.29 -7.32 14.56
C ASP A 162 36.97 -5.95 13.95
N LEU A 163 35.69 -5.54 14.02
CA LEU A 163 35.15 -4.35 13.37
C LEU A 163 34.09 -3.69 14.26
N ILE A 164 34.08 -2.36 14.32
CA ILE A 164 33.03 -1.60 15.01
C ILE A 164 32.52 -0.44 14.15
N ASN A 165 31.21 -0.21 14.16
CA ASN A 165 30.58 0.99 13.60
C ASN A 165 29.89 1.78 14.72
N ALA A 166 30.53 2.85 15.17
CA ALA A 166 30.01 3.71 16.23
C ALA A 166 29.47 5.01 15.63
N PHE A 167 28.21 5.33 15.89
CA PHE A 167 27.56 6.56 15.42
C PHE A 167 26.86 7.33 16.55
N PRO A 168 26.52 8.61 16.32
CA PRO A 168 25.80 9.43 17.30
C PRO A 168 24.39 8.91 17.59
N GLU A 169 23.82 9.34 18.71
CA GLU A 169 22.40 9.10 19.06
C GLU A 169 21.42 9.65 18.00
N ASP A 170 20.31 8.94 17.80
CA ASP A 170 19.25 9.23 16.82
C ASP A 170 18.34 10.40 17.23
N ILE A 171 18.98 11.54 17.45
CA ILE A 171 18.40 12.82 17.88
C ILE A 171 18.95 13.90 16.95
N ARG A 172 18.12 14.84 16.47
CA ARG A 172 18.57 15.84 15.46
C ARG A 172 19.42 16.95 16.05
N GLU A 173 19.24 17.22 17.34
CA GLU A 173 19.94 18.24 18.10
C GLU A 173 21.41 17.83 18.29
N ARG A 174 22.32 18.79 18.09
CA ARG A 174 23.76 18.63 18.31
C ARG A 174 24.25 19.83 19.11
N CYS A 175 25.41 19.69 19.76
CA CYS A 175 25.97 20.78 20.55
C CYS A 175 26.22 22.05 19.71
N GLU A 176 25.72 23.17 20.23
CA GLU A 176 25.75 24.50 19.63
C GLU A 176 26.81 25.40 20.28
N CYS A 177 27.66 24.86 21.17
CA CYS A 177 28.74 25.64 21.78
C CYS A 177 29.69 26.20 20.70
N PRO A 178 30.36 27.36 20.95
CA PRO A 178 31.17 28.03 19.94
C PRO A 178 32.24 27.15 19.29
N GLU A 179 32.83 26.23 20.06
CA GLU A 179 33.84 25.30 19.55
C GLU A 179 33.27 24.23 18.62
N CYS A 180 32.10 23.66 18.95
CA CYS A 180 31.43 22.68 18.08
C CYS A 180 30.92 23.33 16.79
N THR A 181 30.47 24.58 16.85
CA THR A 181 29.85 25.28 15.71
C THR A 181 30.85 25.91 14.75
N LYS A 182 32.15 25.92 15.07
CA LYS A 182 33.23 26.32 14.13
C LYS A 182 33.12 25.62 12.78
N ASN A 183 32.74 24.35 12.76
CA ASN A 183 32.39 23.63 11.54
C ASN A 183 30.85 23.58 11.39
N PRO A 184 30.22 24.46 10.59
CA PRO A 184 28.76 24.47 10.42
C PRO A 184 28.25 23.29 9.58
N ASP A 185 29.13 22.60 8.84
CA ASP A 185 28.78 21.43 8.04
C ASP A 185 28.66 20.19 8.95
N ARG A 186 27.42 19.77 9.26
CA ARG A 186 27.15 18.69 10.22
C ARG A 186 27.82 17.37 9.85
N SER A 187 27.85 17.03 8.56
CA SER A 187 28.51 15.81 8.06
C SER A 187 30.02 15.87 8.30
N SER A 188 30.68 16.95 7.88
CA SER A 188 32.12 17.12 8.12
C SER A 188 32.45 17.14 9.61
N ARG A 189 31.62 17.83 10.42
CA ARG A 189 31.78 17.86 11.88
C ARG A 189 31.78 16.45 12.49
N TRP A 190 30.90 15.56 12.02
CA TRP A 190 30.87 14.18 12.47
C TRP A 190 32.14 13.41 12.07
N TYR A 191 32.53 13.44 10.79
CA TYR A 191 33.70 12.68 10.33
C TYR A 191 35.03 13.22 10.89
N ASP A 192 35.15 14.53 11.11
CA ASP A 192 36.29 15.13 11.81
C ASP A 192 36.39 14.61 13.25
N TYR A 193 35.26 14.54 13.96
CA TYR A 193 35.21 14.00 15.33
C TYR A 193 35.45 12.48 15.37
N TYR A 194 34.90 11.73 14.41
CA TYR A 194 35.09 10.29 14.36
C TYR A 194 36.55 9.93 14.09
N LYS A 195 37.26 10.71 13.27
CA LYS A 195 38.72 10.60 13.10
C LYS A 195 39.48 10.74 14.42
N ILE A 196 39.08 11.68 15.29
CA ILE A 196 39.66 11.83 16.64
C ILE A 196 39.39 10.59 17.49
N LEU A 197 38.14 10.11 17.53
CA LEU A 197 37.78 8.91 18.28
C LEU A 197 38.58 7.68 17.83
N ILE A 198 38.70 7.46 16.52
CA ILE A 198 39.47 6.33 15.95
C ILE A 198 40.92 6.38 16.44
N LYS A 199 41.56 7.54 16.37
CA LYS A 199 42.95 7.72 16.81
C LYS A 199 43.12 7.37 18.29
N GLU A 200 42.20 7.83 19.14
CA GLU A 200 42.27 7.60 20.58
C GLU A 200 41.91 6.16 20.97
N ILE A 201 40.91 5.56 20.31
CA ILE A 201 40.53 4.15 20.55
C ILE A 201 41.66 3.21 20.13
N ARG A 202 42.36 3.49 19.02
CA ARG A 202 43.51 2.68 18.56
C ARG A 202 44.66 2.60 19.56
N LYS A 203 44.80 3.57 20.46
CA LYS A 203 45.78 3.49 21.57
C LYS A 203 45.47 2.33 22.52
N GLN A 204 44.21 1.92 22.63
CA GLN A 204 43.74 0.85 23.51
C GLN A 204 43.37 -0.44 22.76
N CYS A 205 43.01 -0.33 21.48
CA CYS A 205 42.55 -1.41 20.61
C CYS A 205 43.20 -1.24 19.22
N PRO A 206 44.49 -1.59 19.05
CA PRO A 206 45.24 -1.26 17.82
C PRO A 206 44.75 -2.00 16.57
N ASP A 207 44.24 -3.22 16.73
CA ASP A 207 43.89 -4.11 15.61
C ASP A 207 42.42 -3.99 15.15
N VAL A 208 41.61 -3.18 15.84
CA VAL A 208 40.18 -3.06 15.49
C VAL A 208 40.00 -2.21 14.23
N MET A 209 39.19 -2.72 13.31
CA MET A 209 38.73 -1.98 12.14
C MET A 209 37.56 -1.07 12.50
N PHE A 210 37.38 0.02 11.76
CA PHE A 210 36.25 0.93 11.93
C PHE A 210 35.44 1.03 10.65
N ALA A 211 34.12 1.05 10.78
CA ALA A 211 33.20 1.42 9.72
C ALA A 211 32.45 2.70 10.10
N GLY A 212 31.92 3.40 9.11
CA GLY A 212 31.03 4.54 9.30
C GLY A 212 29.68 4.33 8.64
N THR A 213 28.77 5.27 8.88
CA THR A 213 27.44 5.30 8.26
C THR A 213 27.19 6.70 7.70
N GLY A 214 26.63 6.81 6.50
CA GLY A 214 26.00 8.03 5.99
C GLY A 214 24.51 7.97 6.24
N TYR A 215 24.04 8.60 7.32
CA TYR A 215 22.64 8.61 7.77
C TYR A 215 22.28 9.96 8.41
N ALA A 216 20.99 10.29 8.48
CA ALA A 216 20.46 11.50 9.10
C ALA A 216 21.26 12.78 8.72
N GLU A 217 21.80 13.53 9.70
CA GLU A 217 22.52 14.78 9.46
C GLU A 217 23.91 14.62 8.83
N TYR A 218 24.47 13.41 8.85
CA TYR A 218 25.75 13.06 8.22
C TYR A 218 25.56 12.20 6.95
N TYR A 219 24.35 12.21 6.39
CA TYR A 219 24.02 11.65 5.07
C TYR A 219 24.57 12.49 3.90
N GLN A 220 24.69 13.80 4.08
CA GLN A 220 25.22 14.71 3.07
C GLN A 220 26.71 14.47 2.84
N ILE A 221 27.17 14.71 1.61
CA ILE A 221 28.59 14.53 1.24
C ILE A 221 29.47 15.46 2.10
N PRO A 222 30.34 14.93 2.97
CA PRO A 222 31.19 15.77 3.80
C PRO A 222 32.22 16.51 2.93
N LYS A 223 32.51 17.76 3.33
CA LYS A 223 33.57 18.57 2.74
C LYS A 223 34.95 18.09 3.19
N THR A 224 35.05 17.63 4.44
CA THR A 224 36.29 17.07 5.02
C THR A 224 36.72 15.76 4.35
N THR A 225 37.93 15.32 4.68
CA THR A 225 38.48 14.02 4.25
C THR A 225 38.08 12.95 5.26
N ILE A 226 37.66 11.77 4.76
CA ILE A 226 37.31 10.63 5.59
C ILE A 226 38.56 9.74 5.72
N GLU A 227 38.96 9.41 6.95
CA GLU A 227 40.17 8.64 7.22
C GLU A 227 39.92 7.56 8.28
N GLY A 228 40.68 6.48 8.18
CA GLY A 228 40.72 5.44 9.22
C GLY A 228 39.54 4.46 9.23
N LEU A 229 38.64 4.56 8.25
CA LEU A 229 37.49 3.66 8.06
C LEU A 229 37.74 2.66 6.92
N GLU A 230 37.27 1.42 7.09
CA GLU A 230 37.25 0.40 6.03
C GLU A 230 36.22 0.76 4.94
N TYR A 231 35.06 1.25 5.38
CA TYR A 231 33.98 1.72 4.51
C TYR A 231 33.04 2.67 5.26
N VAL A 232 32.20 3.37 4.48
CA VAL A 232 31.00 4.07 4.97
C VAL A 232 29.77 3.46 4.33
N ASP A 233 28.85 2.93 5.14
CA ASP A 233 27.56 2.43 4.67
C ASP A 233 26.61 3.59 4.40
N ILE A 234 26.17 3.74 3.16
CA ILE A 234 25.21 4.78 2.79
C ILE A 234 23.79 4.25 2.95
N CYS A 235 23.03 4.82 3.88
CA CYS A 235 21.62 4.54 4.09
C CYS A 235 20.82 5.09 2.90
N LEU A 236 20.66 4.28 1.86
CA LEU A 236 20.03 4.72 0.64
C LEU A 236 18.52 4.50 0.72
N ASN A 237 17.78 5.61 0.64
CA ASN A 237 16.39 5.53 0.25
C ASN A 237 16.28 5.52 -1.28
N ARG A 238 15.61 4.51 -1.83
CA ARG A 238 15.41 4.30 -3.26
C ARG A 238 13.99 3.79 -3.54
N CYS A 239 13.59 3.78 -4.80
CA CYS A 239 12.44 3.02 -5.26
C CYS A 239 12.75 1.52 -5.33
N TYR A 240 11.97 0.71 -4.62
CA TYR A 240 12.07 -0.76 -4.54
C TYR A 240 11.18 -1.51 -5.56
N VAL A 241 10.67 -0.78 -6.56
CA VAL A 241 9.89 -1.33 -7.68
C VAL A 241 10.72 -1.27 -8.96
N HIS A 242 11.21 -0.08 -9.30
CA HIS A 242 11.95 0.18 -10.53
C HIS A 242 13.44 -0.11 -10.37
N LYS A 243 14.12 -0.38 -11.49
CA LYS A 243 15.57 -0.56 -11.56
C LYS A 243 16.33 0.68 -11.09
N HIS A 244 17.52 0.47 -10.56
CA HIS A 244 18.32 1.50 -9.91
C HIS A 244 18.81 2.58 -10.88
N ASP A 245 18.96 2.26 -12.16
CA ASP A 245 19.38 3.18 -13.21
C ASP A 245 18.23 3.59 -14.15
N ASP A 246 16.98 3.24 -13.84
CA ASP A 246 15.81 3.58 -14.67
C ASP A 246 15.72 5.10 -14.87
N PRO A 247 15.83 5.61 -16.11
CA PRO A 247 15.78 7.05 -16.39
C PRO A 247 14.41 7.68 -16.07
N ASN A 248 13.36 6.86 -15.98
CA ASN A 248 11.99 7.29 -15.67
C ASN A 248 11.68 7.18 -14.17
N CYS A 249 12.65 6.84 -13.32
CA CYS A 249 12.49 6.80 -11.87
C CYS A 249 13.32 7.91 -11.18
N PRO A 250 12.72 9.09 -10.90
CA PRO A 250 13.44 10.21 -10.28
C PRO A 250 14.11 9.86 -8.95
N GLU A 251 13.45 9.03 -8.13
CA GLU A 251 13.98 8.60 -6.83
C GLU A 251 15.28 7.79 -6.98
N ASN A 252 15.31 6.83 -7.90
CA ASN A 252 16.50 6.02 -8.14
C ASN A 252 17.62 6.85 -8.80
N GLN A 253 17.30 7.76 -9.73
CA GLN A 253 18.29 8.67 -10.30
C GLN A 253 18.96 9.55 -9.23
N LYS A 254 18.18 10.07 -8.28
CA LYS A 254 18.69 10.86 -7.15
C LYS A 254 19.57 10.01 -6.24
N GLY A 255 19.11 8.82 -5.86
CA GLY A 255 19.87 7.88 -5.02
C GLY A 255 21.19 7.45 -5.64
N PHE A 256 21.16 7.07 -6.92
CA PHE A 256 22.35 6.64 -7.65
C PHE A 256 23.39 7.74 -7.81
N LYS A 257 22.95 8.97 -8.12
CA LYS A 257 23.84 10.15 -8.16
C LYS A 257 24.49 10.39 -6.80
N HIS A 258 23.73 10.22 -5.70
CA HIS A 258 24.25 10.38 -4.35
C HIS A 258 25.33 9.35 -4.02
N LEU A 259 25.09 8.07 -4.31
CA LEU A 259 26.08 7.00 -4.14
C LEU A 259 27.36 7.28 -4.93
N LYS A 260 27.26 7.69 -6.21
CA LYS A 260 28.43 8.07 -7.02
C LYS A 260 29.23 9.23 -6.44
N ASN A 261 28.57 10.19 -5.80
CA ASN A 261 29.26 11.30 -5.15
C ASN A 261 29.95 10.86 -3.86
N TRP A 262 29.34 9.96 -3.09
CA TRP A 262 29.93 9.34 -1.92
C TRP A 262 31.16 8.49 -2.26
N GLN A 263 31.11 7.73 -3.36
CA GLN A 263 32.21 6.90 -3.83
C GLN A 263 33.48 7.71 -4.17
N LYS A 264 33.33 8.98 -4.54
CA LYS A 264 34.48 9.89 -4.76
C LYS A 264 35.18 10.30 -3.46
N LYS A 265 34.55 10.11 -2.30
CA LYS A 265 35.07 10.52 -1.00
C LYS A 265 35.77 9.41 -0.24
N THR A 266 35.27 8.18 -0.35
CA THR A 266 35.80 7.03 0.37
C THR A 266 35.27 5.73 -0.23
N THR A 267 35.77 4.61 0.26
CA THR A 267 35.18 3.30 0.03
C THR A 267 33.81 3.24 0.71
N ILE A 268 32.79 2.79 0.00
CA ILE A 268 31.41 2.75 0.53
C ILE A 268 30.80 1.35 0.48
N GLY A 269 29.81 1.17 1.33
CA GLY A 269 28.84 0.09 1.29
C GLY A 269 27.43 0.62 1.05
N LEU A 270 26.51 -0.28 0.70
CA LEU A 270 25.09 0.02 0.63
C LEU A 270 24.40 -0.49 1.89
N TYR A 271 23.64 0.38 2.55
CA TYR A 271 22.67 0.00 3.58
C TYR A 271 21.26 0.25 3.03
N GLY A 272 20.61 -0.85 2.64
CA GLY A 272 19.25 -0.90 2.12
C GLY A 272 18.21 -1.15 3.20
N TYR A 273 16.98 -0.75 2.90
CA TYR A 273 15.80 -0.94 3.74
C TYR A 273 14.65 -1.58 2.94
N GLU A 274 14.98 -2.40 1.93
CA GLU A 274 14.01 -3.04 1.05
C GLU A 274 12.92 -3.82 1.80
N PHE A 275 13.27 -4.43 2.93
CA PHE A 275 12.33 -5.22 3.75
C PHE A 275 11.55 -4.39 4.78
N ASP A 276 11.88 -3.11 4.94
CA ASP A 276 11.12 -2.14 5.77
C ASP A 276 10.28 -1.18 4.92
N ALA A 277 10.35 -1.30 3.59
CA ALA A 277 9.68 -0.42 2.64
C ALA A 277 8.14 -0.46 2.73
N ILE A 278 7.58 -1.54 3.29
CA ILE A 278 6.15 -1.68 3.54
C ILE A 278 5.90 -2.04 5.02
N TYR A 279 5.27 -1.12 5.77
CA TYR A 279 5.01 -1.25 7.20
C TYR A 279 3.61 -0.67 7.55
N PRO A 280 2.87 -1.14 8.58
CA PRO A 280 3.16 -2.21 9.54
C PRO A 280 2.74 -3.62 9.12
N ASN A 281 2.13 -3.80 7.94
CA ASN A 281 1.59 -5.09 7.52
C ASN A 281 2.66 -5.94 6.82
N PRO A 282 3.15 -7.04 7.42
CA PRO A 282 4.14 -7.88 6.76
C PRO A 282 3.45 -8.69 5.66
N VAL A 283 3.80 -8.38 4.43
CA VAL A 283 3.28 -8.99 3.21
C VAL A 283 4.41 -9.56 2.39
N TYR A 284 4.14 -10.63 1.66
CA TYR A 284 5.13 -11.25 0.77
C TYR A 284 5.52 -10.29 -0.37
N MET A 285 6.82 -10.17 -0.65
CA MET A 285 7.38 -9.18 -1.60
C MET A 285 8.14 -9.89 -2.73
N PRO A 286 7.59 -9.97 -3.96
CA PRO A 286 8.20 -10.72 -5.06
C PRO A 286 9.25 -9.94 -5.87
N PHE A 287 10.12 -9.19 -5.20
CA PHE A 287 10.99 -8.19 -5.83
C PHE A 287 12.40 -8.70 -6.19
N TRP A 288 12.53 -9.96 -6.64
CA TRP A 288 13.84 -10.59 -6.89
C TRP A 288 14.66 -9.87 -7.95
N HIS A 289 14.03 -9.37 -9.02
CA HIS A 289 14.73 -8.64 -10.07
C HIS A 289 15.27 -7.30 -9.57
N MET A 290 14.58 -6.66 -8.61
CA MET A 290 15.09 -5.46 -7.94
C MET A 290 16.31 -5.79 -7.08
N LEU A 291 16.31 -6.91 -6.34
CA LEU A 291 17.47 -7.37 -5.56
C LEU A 291 18.67 -7.71 -6.46
N GLU A 292 18.42 -8.40 -7.58
CA GLU A 292 19.43 -8.71 -8.60
C GLU A 292 20.06 -7.43 -9.15
N ASP A 293 19.24 -6.50 -9.61
CA ASP A 293 19.65 -5.19 -10.11
C ASP A 293 20.46 -4.42 -9.06
N GLN A 294 19.99 -4.35 -7.80
CA GLN A 294 20.68 -3.68 -6.71
C GLN A 294 22.09 -4.23 -6.49
N LEU A 295 22.24 -5.56 -6.42
CA LEU A 295 23.50 -6.20 -6.11
C LEU A 295 24.45 -6.21 -7.31
N GLN A 296 23.93 -6.24 -8.55
CA GLN A 296 24.74 -6.01 -9.75
C GLN A 296 25.29 -4.59 -9.80
N VAL A 297 24.47 -3.58 -9.50
CA VAL A 297 24.92 -2.18 -9.40
C VAL A 297 25.97 -2.01 -8.30
N CYS A 298 25.79 -2.64 -7.13
CA CYS A 298 26.80 -2.62 -6.08
C CYS A 298 28.13 -3.24 -6.51
N ARG A 299 28.11 -4.36 -7.26
CA ARG A 299 29.30 -4.98 -7.85
C ARG A 299 29.98 -4.04 -8.83
N ASP A 300 29.22 -3.45 -9.75
CA ASP A 300 29.75 -2.61 -10.83
C ASP A 300 30.31 -1.28 -10.29
N MET A 301 29.78 -0.82 -9.16
CA MET A 301 30.35 0.28 -8.37
C MET A 301 31.50 -0.16 -7.44
N ASN A 302 31.94 -1.42 -7.45
CA ASN A 302 33.00 -1.93 -6.58
C ASN A 302 32.74 -1.65 -5.08
N LEU A 303 31.47 -1.71 -4.64
CA LEU A 303 31.16 -1.60 -3.22
C LEU A 303 31.73 -2.81 -2.47
N ILE A 304 32.19 -2.62 -1.24
CA ILE A 304 32.79 -3.73 -0.46
C ILE A 304 31.84 -4.32 0.57
N HIS A 305 30.75 -3.64 0.87
CA HIS A 305 29.73 -4.05 1.83
C HIS A 305 28.34 -3.88 1.23
N VAL A 306 27.50 -4.90 1.42
CA VAL A 306 26.06 -4.84 1.19
C VAL A 306 25.35 -5.26 2.47
N LYS A 307 24.42 -4.42 2.91
CA LYS A 307 23.68 -4.55 4.15
C LYS A 307 22.21 -4.28 3.91
N THR A 308 21.35 -5.10 4.50
CA THR A 308 19.91 -4.83 4.64
C THR A 308 19.45 -5.21 6.05
N GLU A 309 18.31 -4.70 6.47
CA GLU A 309 17.64 -5.16 7.69
C GLU A 309 16.83 -6.43 7.44
N GLN A 310 16.77 -7.27 8.47
CA GLN A 310 15.94 -8.47 8.54
C GLN A 310 15.14 -8.40 9.83
N LEU A 311 13.84 -8.12 9.72
CA LEU A 311 12.95 -8.12 10.87
C LEU A 311 12.80 -9.53 11.44
N ILE A 312 13.18 -9.71 12.70
CA ILE A 312 12.99 -10.97 13.44
C ILE A 312 12.02 -10.71 14.57
N ARG A 313 10.81 -11.26 14.44
CA ARG A 313 9.86 -11.41 15.53
C ARG A 313 9.53 -12.89 15.63
N TRP A 314 10.03 -13.51 16.70
CA TRP A 314 9.75 -14.92 16.99
C TRP A 314 8.77 -14.98 18.16
N ASP A 315 7.54 -15.35 17.86
CA ASP A 315 6.55 -15.78 18.85
C ASP A 315 6.40 -17.29 18.65
N GLU A 316 6.71 -18.08 19.68
CA GLU A 316 6.68 -19.54 19.64
C GLU A 316 5.29 -20.09 19.27
N ASN A 317 4.24 -19.28 19.42
CA ASN A 317 2.86 -19.61 19.06
C ASN A 317 2.41 -18.96 17.74
N ALA A 318 3.28 -18.24 17.03
CA ALA A 318 2.94 -17.63 15.76
C ALA A 318 2.62 -18.69 14.69
N ARG A 319 1.59 -18.42 13.90
CA ARG A 319 1.30 -19.19 12.70
C ARG A 319 2.42 -18.97 11.68
N ARG A 320 2.77 -19.99 10.88
CA ARG A 320 3.84 -19.90 9.86
C ARG A 320 3.67 -18.68 8.95
N GLU A 321 2.44 -18.37 8.54
CA GLU A 321 2.11 -17.21 7.70
C GLU A 321 2.35 -15.84 8.34
N ASP A 322 2.61 -15.77 9.64
CA ASP A 322 2.85 -14.53 10.40
C ASP A 322 4.31 -14.37 10.84
N ILE A 323 5.17 -15.38 10.58
CA ILE A 323 6.60 -15.33 10.88
C ILE A 323 7.33 -14.57 9.76
N PHE A 324 7.98 -13.45 10.08
CA PHE A 324 8.70 -12.59 9.10
C PHE A 324 9.69 -13.37 8.22
N ASN A 325 10.46 -14.30 8.82
CA ASN A 325 11.40 -15.15 8.09
C ASN A 325 10.74 -16.06 7.05
N LEU A 326 9.46 -16.42 7.25
CA LEU A 326 8.69 -17.24 6.32
C LEU A 326 7.93 -16.40 5.29
N ILE A 327 7.48 -15.20 5.67
CA ILE A 327 6.85 -14.22 4.77
C ILE A 327 7.81 -13.81 3.65
N HIS A 328 9.07 -13.52 3.99
CA HIS A 328 10.10 -13.09 3.04
C HIS A 328 11.09 -14.21 2.66
N ARG A 329 10.79 -15.49 2.92
CA ARG A 329 11.77 -16.60 2.78
C ARG A 329 12.47 -16.66 1.44
N ILE A 330 11.74 -16.46 0.34
CA ILE A 330 12.31 -16.46 -1.02
C ILE A 330 13.22 -15.25 -1.19
N ALA A 331 12.75 -14.06 -0.85
CA ALA A 331 13.49 -12.82 -1.03
C ALA A 331 14.76 -12.75 -0.15
N TYR A 332 14.68 -13.22 1.10
CA TYR A 332 15.84 -13.38 1.98
C TYR A 332 16.86 -14.36 1.41
N TYR A 333 16.40 -15.50 0.90
CA TYR A 333 17.28 -16.47 0.25
C TYR A 333 17.95 -15.86 -0.98
N VAL A 334 17.18 -15.24 -1.88
CA VAL A 334 17.68 -14.56 -3.09
C VAL A 334 18.73 -13.51 -2.73
N TYR A 335 18.46 -12.64 -1.74
CA TYR A 335 19.44 -11.66 -1.27
C TYR A 335 20.74 -12.32 -0.83
N ALA A 336 20.68 -13.34 0.02
CA ALA A 336 21.88 -14.00 0.54
C ALA A 336 22.71 -14.67 -0.57
N ARG A 337 22.05 -15.30 -1.55
CA ARG A 337 22.70 -15.91 -2.72
C ARG A 337 23.37 -14.87 -3.62
N LEU A 338 22.69 -13.77 -3.90
CA LEU A 338 23.22 -12.69 -4.74
C LEU A 338 24.32 -11.90 -4.03
N ALA A 339 24.26 -11.75 -2.71
CA ALA A 339 25.35 -11.16 -1.93
C ALA A 339 26.63 -12.01 -2.03
N TRP A 340 26.51 -13.34 -2.11
CA TRP A 340 27.66 -14.21 -2.38
C TRP A 340 28.14 -14.13 -3.83
N ASN A 341 27.21 -14.22 -4.79
CA ASN A 341 27.49 -14.16 -6.23
C ASN A 341 26.50 -13.21 -6.93
N PRO A 342 26.84 -11.91 -7.10
CA PRO A 342 25.95 -10.95 -7.75
C PRO A 342 25.83 -11.16 -9.27
N SER A 343 26.55 -12.12 -9.84
CA SER A 343 26.39 -12.51 -11.25
C SER A 343 25.46 -13.71 -11.44
N ALA A 344 24.88 -14.24 -10.34
CA ALA A 344 23.83 -15.25 -10.43
C ALA A 344 22.51 -14.60 -10.90
N SER A 345 21.69 -15.38 -11.60
CA SER A 345 20.34 -14.99 -12.00
C SER A 345 19.36 -15.22 -10.85
N ALA A 346 18.53 -14.23 -10.51
CA ALA A 346 17.50 -14.42 -9.51
C ALA A 346 16.45 -15.47 -9.95
N ASP A 347 16.13 -15.54 -11.23
CA ASP A 347 15.27 -16.58 -11.80
C ASP A 347 15.83 -17.98 -11.60
N ALA A 348 17.14 -18.17 -11.77
CA ALA A 348 17.79 -19.47 -11.53
C ALA A 348 17.74 -19.85 -10.04
N ILE A 349 17.91 -18.89 -9.14
CA ILE A 349 17.80 -19.10 -7.69
C ILE A 349 16.35 -19.45 -7.32
N LEU A 350 15.37 -18.75 -7.90
CA LEU A 350 13.95 -19.03 -7.70
C LEU A 350 13.57 -20.42 -8.24
N ARG A 351 14.11 -20.80 -9.40
CA ARG A 351 13.90 -22.11 -10.02
C ARG A 351 14.40 -23.25 -9.12
N ASP A 352 15.62 -23.13 -8.60
CA ASP A 352 16.19 -24.10 -7.65
C ASP A 352 15.37 -24.17 -6.37
N PHE A 353 14.93 -23.03 -5.82
CA PHE A 353 14.00 -23.01 -4.68
C PHE A 353 12.72 -23.79 -5.00
N CYS A 354 12.08 -23.53 -6.14
CA CYS A 354 10.83 -24.18 -6.51
C CYS A 354 10.97 -25.69 -6.70
N GLU A 355 12.07 -26.15 -7.30
CA GLU A 355 12.35 -27.58 -7.49
C GLU A 355 12.47 -28.34 -6.17
N LYS A 356 13.15 -27.74 -5.20
CA LYS A 356 13.43 -28.38 -3.91
C LYS A 356 12.27 -28.30 -2.94
N VAL A 357 11.58 -27.16 -2.90
CA VAL A 357 10.48 -26.92 -1.96
C VAL A 357 9.18 -27.55 -2.46
N TYR A 358 8.89 -27.47 -3.77
CA TYR A 358 7.59 -27.89 -4.30
C TYR A 358 7.59 -29.22 -5.04
N GLY A 359 8.76 -29.81 -5.32
CA GLY A 359 8.89 -31.14 -5.92
C GLY A 359 8.06 -31.30 -7.20
N PRO A 360 7.08 -32.22 -7.28
CA PRO A 360 6.23 -32.39 -8.47
C PRO A 360 5.45 -31.15 -8.91
N ALA A 361 5.25 -30.16 -8.02
CA ALA A 361 4.56 -28.91 -8.32
C ALA A 361 5.52 -27.76 -8.72
N ALA A 362 6.82 -28.04 -8.87
CA ALA A 362 7.87 -27.04 -9.09
C ALA A 362 7.59 -26.10 -10.27
N ASP A 363 7.25 -26.63 -11.44
CA ASP A 363 6.98 -25.81 -12.64
C ASP A 363 5.79 -24.86 -12.42
N ILE A 364 4.72 -25.36 -11.79
CA ILE A 364 3.49 -24.60 -11.53
C ILE A 364 3.79 -23.46 -10.54
N MET A 365 4.54 -23.75 -9.48
CA MET A 365 4.90 -22.78 -8.47
C MET A 365 5.94 -21.77 -8.97
N TYR A 366 6.87 -22.19 -9.81
CA TYR A 366 7.79 -21.27 -10.49
C TYR A 366 7.03 -20.28 -11.36
N GLU A 367 6.10 -20.76 -12.20
CA GLU A 367 5.23 -19.90 -13.02
C GLU A 367 4.40 -18.91 -12.16
N TYR A 368 3.94 -19.34 -10.98
CA TYR A 368 3.25 -18.46 -10.04
C TYR A 368 4.17 -17.35 -9.52
N HIS A 369 5.33 -17.69 -8.95
CA HIS A 369 6.25 -16.71 -8.37
C HIS A 369 6.82 -15.75 -9.43
N ASP A 370 7.16 -16.26 -10.61
CA ASP A 370 7.59 -15.47 -11.77
C ASP A 370 6.50 -14.48 -12.22
N SER A 371 5.23 -14.92 -12.29
CA SER A 371 4.11 -14.04 -12.63
C SER A 371 3.91 -12.93 -11.59
N MET A 372 4.06 -13.24 -10.29
CA MET A 372 3.98 -12.25 -9.23
C MET A 372 5.12 -11.22 -9.32
N ALA A 373 6.33 -11.66 -9.68
CA ALA A 373 7.49 -10.80 -9.87
C ALA A 373 7.31 -9.85 -11.05
N LYS A 374 6.91 -10.38 -12.21
CA LYS A 374 6.59 -9.58 -13.40
C LYS A 374 5.50 -8.54 -13.11
N GLN A 375 4.49 -8.91 -12.33
CA GLN A 375 3.45 -7.98 -11.92
C GLN A 375 4.02 -6.88 -11.02
N TRP A 376 4.89 -7.21 -10.07
CA TRP A 376 5.59 -6.23 -9.24
C TRP A 376 6.42 -5.26 -10.08
N ASP A 377 7.25 -5.78 -10.98
CA ASP A 377 8.13 -4.99 -11.85
C ASP A 377 7.34 -4.08 -12.81
N SER A 378 6.10 -4.47 -13.14
CA SER A 378 5.25 -3.69 -14.05
C SER A 378 4.61 -2.46 -13.40
N MET A 379 4.57 -2.41 -12.07
CA MET A 379 3.91 -1.35 -11.31
C MET A 379 4.50 0.02 -11.67
N LYS A 380 3.62 1.01 -11.82
CA LYS A 380 4.00 2.40 -12.12
C LYS A 380 4.15 3.28 -10.88
N ILE A 381 3.80 2.74 -9.72
CA ILE A 381 3.94 3.44 -8.44
C ILE A 381 5.38 3.35 -7.92
N HIS A 382 5.77 4.30 -7.07
CA HIS A 382 7.07 4.29 -6.40
C HIS A 382 6.90 3.91 -4.93
N ILE A 383 7.63 2.88 -4.49
CA ILE A 383 7.67 2.44 -3.09
C ILE A 383 9.09 2.69 -2.58
N ALA A 384 9.21 3.52 -1.53
CA ALA A 384 10.48 3.88 -0.88
C ALA A 384 10.25 4.03 0.64
N THR A 385 11.27 3.93 1.50
CA THR A 385 11.05 3.93 2.95
C THR A 385 10.48 5.25 3.50
N ASP A 386 10.83 6.38 2.90
CA ASP A 386 10.29 7.69 3.29
C ASP A 386 8.86 7.96 2.77
N THR A 387 8.31 7.08 1.91
CA THR A 387 6.91 7.19 1.48
C THR A 387 5.93 6.75 2.55
N GLY A 388 6.41 6.06 3.61
CA GLY A 388 5.53 5.47 4.62
C GLY A 388 4.54 4.48 4.01
N ALA A 389 4.93 3.81 2.92
CA ALA A 389 4.05 2.91 2.19
C ALA A 389 3.56 1.79 3.12
N SER A 390 2.25 1.59 3.13
CA SER A 390 1.63 0.41 3.73
C SER A 390 1.14 -0.52 2.62
N ALA A 391 0.88 -1.78 2.94
CA ALA A 391 0.49 -2.76 1.92
C ALA A 391 -0.88 -2.43 1.28
N LEU A 392 -1.77 -1.80 2.05
CA LEU A 392 -3.12 -1.46 1.61
C LEU A 392 -3.14 -0.56 0.34
N PRO A 393 -2.46 0.60 0.30
CA PRO A 393 -2.41 1.46 -0.89
C PRO A 393 -1.60 0.87 -2.07
N VAL A 394 -0.72 -0.10 -1.82
CA VAL A 394 0.06 -0.79 -2.86
C VAL A 394 -0.80 -1.86 -3.56
N ALA A 395 -1.74 -2.47 -2.84
CA ALA A 395 -2.51 -3.61 -3.32
C ALA A 395 -3.22 -3.39 -4.67
N PRO A 396 -3.85 -2.24 -4.99
CA PRO A 396 -4.47 -2.03 -6.30
C PRO A 396 -3.50 -1.89 -7.47
N ALA A 397 -2.27 -1.45 -7.21
CA ALA A 397 -1.22 -1.40 -8.24
C ALA A 397 -0.58 -2.77 -8.46
N PHE A 398 -0.46 -3.55 -7.39
CA PHE A 398 0.18 -4.86 -7.41
C PHE A 398 -0.76 -6.00 -7.81
N ILE A 399 -1.99 -6.02 -7.32
CA ILE A 399 -2.95 -7.10 -7.52
C ILE A 399 -4.13 -6.61 -8.36
N ASN A 400 -4.64 -7.50 -9.20
CA ASN A 400 -5.88 -7.34 -9.95
C ASN A 400 -6.58 -8.71 -10.10
N GLU A 401 -7.80 -8.73 -10.62
CA GLU A 401 -8.57 -9.98 -10.79
C GLU A 401 -7.86 -11.02 -11.65
N SER A 402 -7.13 -10.60 -12.68
CA SER A 402 -6.39 -11.55 -13.54
C SER A 402 -5.29 -12.25 -12.74
N ILE A 403 -4.59 -11.52 -11.87
CA ILE A 403 -3.56 -12.07 -10.99
C ILE A 403 -4.17 -12.97 -9.92
N ILE A 404 -5.34 -12.60 -9.37
CA ILE A 404 -6.07 -13.43 -8.39
C ILE A 404 -6.52 -14.76 -9.02
N ALA A 405 -7.16 -14.71 -10.19
CA ALA A 405 -7.62 -15.90 -10.90
C ALA A 405 -6.43 -16.81 -11.27
N MET A 406 -5.33 -16.23 -11.75
CA MET A 406 -4.09 -16.95 -12.04
C MET A 406 -3.55 -17.63 -10.78
N ALA A 407 -3.42 -16.91 -9.67
CA ALA A 407 -2.89 -17.45 -8.43
C ALA A 407 -3.75 -18.63 -7.92
N HIS A 408 -5.08 -18.49 -7.91
CA HIS A 408 -5.98 -19.56 -7.48
C HIS A 408 -5.89 -20.80 -8.39
N ASP A 409 -5.79 -20.65 -9.72
CA ASP A 409 -5.55 -21.77 -10.63
C ASP A 409 -4.23 -22.49 -10.30
N LYS A 410 -3.15 -21.73 -10.16
CA LYS A 410 -1.82 -22.29 -9.86
C LYS A 410 -1.82 -23.04 -8.53
N PHE A 411 -2.37 -22.46 -7.46
CA PHE A 411 -2.44 -23.14 -6.16
C PHE A 411 -3.27 -24.43 -6.23
N ASN A 412 -4.43 -24.41 -6.88
CA ASN A 412 -5.26 -25.62 -7.01
C ASN A 412 -4.54 -26.73 -7.77
N ARG A 413 -3.85 -26.40 -8.86
CA ARG A 413 -3.07 -27.36 -9.65
C ARG A 413 -1.83 -27.86 -8.90
N ALA A 414 -1.13 -26.97 -8.19
CA ALA A 414 0.03 -27.30 -7.38
C ALA A 414 -0.34 -28.23 -6.22
N LEU A 415 -1.43 -27.96 -5.50
CA LEU A 415 -1.94 -28.83 -4.44
C LEU A 415 -2.32 -30.22 -4.96
N LYS A 416 -2.94 -30.29 -6.15
CA LYS A 416 -3.23 -31.57 -6.80
C LYS A 416 -1.95 -32.33 -7.17
N ALA A 417 -0.94 -31.65 -7.71
CA ALA A 417 0.35 -32.26 -8.05
C ALA A 417 1.14 -32.72 -6.81
N ALA A 418 0.95 -32.03 -5.67
CA ALA A 418 1.58 -32.34 -4.40
C ALA A 418 0.89 -33.45 -3.58
N GLN A 419 -0.19 -34.03 -4.10
CA GLN A 419 -0.99 -35.01 -3.37
C GLN A 419 -0.12 -36.19 -2.90
N GLY A 420 -0.16 -36.48 -1.60
CA GLY A 420 0.64 -37.54 -0.98
C GLY A 420 2.01 -37.09 -0.45
N ASN A 421 2.37 -35.81 -0.58
CA ASN A 421 3.58 -35.23 0.02
C ASN A 421 3.22 -34.11 1.03
N PRO A 422 3.07 -34.42 2.33
CA PRO A 422 2.61 -33.47 3.34
C PRO A 422 3.49 -32.21 3.48
N ARG A 423 4.80 -32.34 3.32
CA ARG A 423 5.74 -31.20 3.41
C ARG A 423 5.50 -30.22 2.26
N VAL A 424 5.48 -30.73 1.03
CA VAL A 424 5.20 -29.93 -0.18
C VAL A 424 3.82 -29.29 -0.09
N THR A 425 2.79 -30.05 0.32
CA THR A 425 1.43 -29.50 0.49
C THR A 425 1.42 -28.35 1.50
N ALA A 426 2.10 -28.49 2.65
CA ALA A 426 2.15 -27.45 3.67
C ALA A 426 2.85 -26.17 3.20
N ASP A 427 3.88 -26.28 2.36
CA ASP A 427 4.60 -25.11 1.83
C ASP A 427 3.81 -24.41 0.72
N ILE A 428 3.10 -25.14 -0.15
CA ILE A 428 2.15 -24.54 -1.12
C ILE A 428 1.01 -23.82 -0.38
N GLU A 429 0.49 -24.42 0.69
CA GLU A 429 -0.54 -23.80 1.53
C GLU A 429 -0.05 -22.52 2.22
N LEU A 430 1.21 -22.50 2.64
CA LEU A 430 1.83 -21.29 3.18
C LEU A 430 1.83 -20.17 2.14
N ASP A 431 2.28 -20.42 0.90
CA ASP A 431 2.26 -19.40 -0.16
C ASP A 431 0.84 -18.95 -0.51
N ARG A 432 -0.13 -19.87 -0.52
CA ARG A 432 -1.54 -19.53 -0.72
C ARG A 432 -2.05 -18.56 0.34
N LYS A 433 -1.68 -18.76 1.61
CA LYS A 433 -2.04 -17.85 2.70
C LYS A 433 -1.31 -16.51 2.62
N LEU A 434 -0.03 -16.50 2.24
CA LEU A 434 0.72 -15.26 2.02
C LEU A 434 0.10 -14.44 0.89
N PHE A 435 -0.32 -15.08 -0.20
CA PHE A 435 -1.08 -14.44 -1.27
C PHE A 435 -2.43 -13.90 -0.80
N ALA A 436 -3.16 -14.66 0.00
CA ALA A 436 -4.47 -14.26 0.50
C ALA A 436 -4.43 -12.95 1.31
N LYS A 437 -3.30 -12.59 1.92
CA LYS A 437 -3.11 -11.27 2.56
C LYS A 437 -3.21 -10.14 1.54
N TRP A 438 -2.54 -10.28 0.40
CA TRP A 438 -2.61 -9.32 -0.71
C TRP A 438 -3.99 -9.27 -1.35
N GLU A 439 -4.61 -10.42 -1.59
CA GLU A 439 -5.99 -10.53 -2.08
C GLU A 439 -6.97 -9.81 -1.13
N SER A 440 -6.86 -10.04 0.17
CA SER A 440 -7.72 -9.39 1.17
C SER A 440 -7.54 -7.87 1.20
N LEU A 441 -6.30 -7.38 1.09
CA LEU A 441 -6.03 -5.94 1.03
C LEU A 441 -6.63 -5.31 -0.23
N TYR A 442 -6.44 -5.95 -1.39
CA TYR A 442 -7.06 -5.53 -2.66
C TYR A 442 -8.57 -5.46 -2.51
N LEU A 443 -9.20 -6.55 -2.05
CA LEU A 443 -10.64 -6.64 -1.86
C LEU A 443 -11.17 -5.64 -0.83
N ASN A 444 -10.39 -5.31 0.20
CA ASN A 444 -10.78 -4.32 1.20
C ASN A 444 -10.80 -2.90 0.60
N VAL A 445 -9.73 -2.50 -0.09
CA VAL A 445 -9.67 -1.20 -0.78
C VAL A 445 -10.82 -1.09 -1.79
N THR A 446 -11.07 -2.14 -2.54
CA THR A 446 -12.11 -2.12 -3.56
C THR A 446 -13.52 -2.20 -2.98
N ALA A 447 -13.74 -2.95 -1.90
CA ALA A 447 -15.06 -3.06 -1.26
C ALA A 447 -15.43 -1.84 -0.40
N ASN A 448 -14.46 -1.04 0.00
CA ASN A 448 -14.65 0.22 0.76
C ASN A 448 -14.50 1.47 -0.13
N GLY A 449 -14.18 1.31 -1.42
CA GLY A 449 -13.93 2.38 -2.37
C GLY A 449 -15.19 3.17 -2.72
N LEU A 450 -15.49 4.20 -1.94
CA LEU A 450 -16.49 5.20 -2.32
C LEU A 450 -16.01 5.91 -3.59
N SER A 451 -16.78 5.81 -4.68
CA SER A 451 -16.48 6.50 -5.93
C SER A 451 -17.47 7.63 -6.16
N ILE A 452 -16.95 8.82 -6.45
CA ILE A 452 -17.74 10.00 -6.81
C ILE A 452 -17.26 10.62 -8.11
N CYS A 453 -18.19 11.24 -8.82
CA CYS A 453 -17.92 11.98 -10.05
C CYS A 453 -18.03 13.48 -9.78
N ALA A 454 -16.93 14.24 -9.90
CA ALA A 454 -16.96 15.69 -9.97
C ALA A 454 -17.41 16.13 -11.37
N GLN A 455 -18.55 16.81 -11.42
CA GLN A 455 -19.11 17.33 -12.67
C GLN A 455 -18.52 18.68 -13.02
N GLN A 456 -18.23 18.90 -14.30
CA GLN A 456 -17.80 20.20 -14.81
C GLN A 456 -18.99 21.16 -14.83
N MET A 457 -18.84 22.31 -14.20
CA MET A 457 -19.86 23.36 -14.11
C MET A 457 -19.34 24.67 -14.71
N PRO A 458 -20.23 25.56 -15.17
CA PRO A 458 -19.88 26.95 -15.47
C PRO A 458 -19.28 27.65 -14.22
N GLU A 459 -18.49 28.70 -14.44
CA GLU A 459 -18.01 29.56 -13.36
C GLU A 459 -19.21 30.14 -12.56
N GLY A 460 -19.18 30.04 -11.23
CA GLY A 460 -20.29 30.46 -10.36
C GLY A 460 -20.49 29.52 -9.18
N ASN A 461 -21.68 29.56 -8.55
CA ASN A 461 -22.02 28.66 -7.43
C ASN A 461 -22.72 27.39 -7.93
N GLY A 462 -21.93 26.40 -8.34
CA GLY A 462 -22.43 25.10 -8.82
C GLY A 462 -23.01 24.19 -7.72
N PHE A 463 -22.85 24.50 -6.43
CA PHE A 463 -23.27 23.60 -5.34
C PHE A 463 -24.79 23.37 -5.24
N LYS A 464 -25.61 24.18 -5.92
CA LYS A 464 -27.07 24.00 -5.96
C LYS A 464 -27.49 22.75 -6.74
N ASP A 465 -26.71 22.37 -7.74
CA ASP A 465 -27.07 21.32 -8.71
C ASP A 465 -26.27 20.01 -8.51
N ILE A 466 -25.45 19.97 -7.45
CA ILE A 466 -24.52 18.87 -7.14
C ILE A 466 -25.06 18.10 -5.93
N PRO A 467 -25.02 16.76 -5.96
CA PRO A 467 -25.60 15.96 -4.89
C PRO A 467 -24.68 16.03 -3.67
N ARG A 468 -25.29 15.92 -2.49
CA ARG A 468 -24.56 15.85 -1.23
C ARG A 468 -24.30 14.39 -0.86
N GLN A 469 -23.07 14.12 -0.48
CA GLN A 469 -22.66 12.83 0.06
C GLN A 469 -22.52 12.94 1.57
N ARG A 470 -23.05 11.99 2.34
CA ARG A 470 -22.91 12.00 3.80
C ARG A 470 -21.49 11.65 4.20
N MET A 471 -20.97 12.34 5.20
CA MET A 471 -19.76 11.95 5.90
C MET A 471 -20.08 10.84 6.90
N VAL A 472 -19.08 10.08 7.32
CA VAL A 472 -19.20 8.98 8.28
C VAL A 472 -18.34 9.22 9.52
N ASP A 473 -18.74 8.70 10.67
CA ASP A 473 -17.95 8.68 11.89
C ASP A 473 -16.83 7.63 11.85
N LYS A 474 -16.07 7.51 12.95
CA LYS A 474 -14.99 6.50 13.10
C LYS A 474 -15.44 5.04 12.95
N LYS A 475 -16.74 4.78 13.12
CA LYS A 475 -17.36 3.44 13.01
C LYS A 475 -17.99 3.20 11.64
N GLY A 476 -17.85 4.16 10.71
CA GLY A 476 -18.47 4.09 9.38
C GLY A 476 -19.95 4.50 9.37
N GLN A 477 -20.51 4.94 10.49
CA GLN A 477 -21.91 5.36 10.57
C GLN A 477 -22.07 6.76 9.98
N PRO A 478 -23.09 7.02 9.15
CA PRO A 478 -23.29 8.35 8.60
C PRO A 478 -23.63 9.39 9.65
N THR A 479 -23.24 10.62 9.32
CA THR A 479 -23.61 11.80 10.08
C THR A 479 -24.37 12.77 9.19
N ASP A 480 -24.96 13.80 9.79
CA ASP A 480 -25.67 14.84 9.03
C ASP A 480 -24.73 15.80 8.32
N SER A 481 -23.42 15.69 8.58
CA SER A 481 -22.42 16.42 7.81
C SER A 481 -22.37 15.88 6.38
N THR A 482 -22.30 16.77 5.41
CA THR A 482 -22.24 16.38 4.00
C THR A 482 -21.13 17.06 3.24
N VAL A 483 -20.74 16.45 2.12
CA VAL A 483 -19.78 16.99 1.18
C VAL A 483 -20.36 17.05 -0.22
N ALA A 484 -20.00 18.10 -0.97
CA ALA A 484 -20.33 18.25 -2.38
C ALA A 484 -19.09 18.69 -3.15
N VAL A 485 -18.87 18.13 -4.35
CA VAL A 485 -17.68 18.38 -5.16
C VAL A 485 -18.07 18.62 -6.62
N TYR A 486 -17.53 19.69 -7.21
CA TYR A 486 -17.59 19.95 -8.65
C TYR A 486 -16.31 20.63 -9.12
N TRP A 487 -16.16 20.82 -10.43
CA TRP A 487 -15.01 21.54 -10.97
C TRP A 487 -15.40 22.51 -12.07
N THR A 488 -14.55 23.52 -12.30
CA THR A 488 -14.59 24.41 -13.47
C THR A 488 -13.36 24.17 -14.33
N ASN A 489 -13.12 24.98 -15.36
CA ASN A 489 -11.85 24.91 -16.10
C ASN A 489 -10.63 25.35 -15.28
N LYS A 490 -10.84 25.97 -14.10
CA LYS A 490 -9.78 26.62 -13.33
C LYS A 490 -9.55 26.00 -11.96
N ALA A 491 -10.61 25.50 -11.31
CA ALA A 491 -10.54 25.07 -9.92
C ALA A 491 -11.40 23.85 -9.62
N LEU A 492 -10.98 23.12 -8.58
CA LEU A 492 -11.79 22.17 -7.85
C LEU A 492 -12.55 22.91 -6.74
N HIS A 493 -13.86 22.69 -6.67
CA HIS A 493 -14.73 23.29 -5.67
C HIS A 493 -15.28 22.22 -4.75
N ILE A 494 -15.08 22.41 -3.44
CA ILE A 494 -15.51 21.47 -2.40
C ILE A 494 -16.30 22.25 -1.36
N ARG A 495 -17.48 21.74 -1.00
CA ARG A 495 -18.28 22.26 0.11
C ARG A 495 -18.40 21.20 1.18
N VAL A 496 -18.07 21.57 2.41
CA VAL A 496 -18.44 20.82 3.61
C VAL A 496 -19.58 21.53 4.30
N GLU A 497 -20.69 20.84 4.52
CA GLU A 497 -21.84 21.33 5.27
C GLU A 497 -21.87 20.63 6.62
N GLY A 498 -21.81 21.41 7.69
CA GLY A 498 -21.85 20.93 9.07
C GLY A 498 -23.10 21.42 9.79
N PRO A 499 -24.16 20.61 9.89
CA PRO A 499 -25.26 20.89 10.79
C PRO A 499 -24.76 21.00 12.23
N GLU A 500 -25.30 21.96 12.96
CA GLU A 500 -25.00 22.18 14.38
C GLU A 500 -26.21 22.85 15.04
N ASP A 501 -26.94 22.08 15.85
CA ASP A 501 -28.14 22.55 16.53
C ASP A 501 -27.83 23.59 17.61
N ASN A 502 -26.62 23.55 18.19
CA ASN A 502 -26.13 24.58 19.09
C ASN A 502 -24.85 25.23 18.54
N MET A 503 -25.04 26.33 17.79
CA MET A 503 -23.94 27.09 17.18
C MET A 503 -22.92 27.64 18.19
N GLU A 504 -23.21 27.70 19.50
CA GLU A 504 -22.22 28.06 20.53
C GLU A 504 -21.09 27.03 20.69
N LEU A 505 -21.31 25.80 20.18
CA LEU A 505 -20.31 24.74 20.14
C LEU A 505 -19.31 24.91 18.98
N LEU A 506 -19.63 25.73 17.96
CA LEU A 506 -18.71 26.00 16.86
C LEU A 506 -17.50 26.80 17.37
N LYS A 507 -16.34 26.14 17.46
CA LYS A 507 -15.11 26.80 17.92
C LYS A 507 -14.28 27.25 16.73
N GLU A 508 -14.23 28.55 16.49
CA GLU A 508 -13.73 29.11 15.22
C GLU A 508 -12.22 28.95 14.98
N GLY A 509 -11.41 28.92 16.04
CA GLY A 509 -9.95 28.76 15.95
C GLY A 509 -9.15 30.02 15.59
N PRO A 510 -7.81 29.88 15.44
CA PRO A 510 -6.93 31.00 15.10
C PRO A 510 -7.12 31.47 13.65
N LYS A 511 -6.93 32.77 13.40
CA LYS A 511 -6.94 33.37 12.05
C LYS A 511 -5.54 33.42 11.45
N GLY A 512 -5.46 33.42 10.13
CA GLY A 512 -4.21 33.61 9.40
C GLY A 512 -3.72 32.34 8.69
N ARG A 513 -2.61 32.48 7.97
CA ARG A 513 -2.01 31.39 7.19
C ARG A 513 -1.09 30.53 8.04
N ASP A 514 -1.00 29.24 7.73
CA ASP A 514 -0.15 28.23 8.38
C ASP A 514 -0.29 28.17 9.90
N VAL A 515 -1.52 28.38 10.36
CA VAL A 515 -1.85 28.31 11.79
C VAL A 515 -1.92 26.87 12.25
N ASN A 516 -1.70 26.65 13.55
CA ASN A 516 -1.92 25.33 14.11
C ASN A 516 -3.42 25.01 14.21
N LEU A 517 -3.89 24.14 13.33
CA LEU A 517 -5.28 23.66 13.30
C LEU A 517 -5.51 22.43 14.20
N TRP A 518 -4.43 21.79 14.66
CA TRP A 518 -4.46 20.56 15.45
C TRP A 518 -3.90 20.80 16.85
N HIS A 519 -4.78 21.08 17.80
CA HIS A 519 -4.41 21.12 19.22
C HIS A 519 -4.60 19.74 19.85
N ARG A 520 -3.71 19.33 20.77
CA ARG A 520 -3.81 18.05 21.52
C ARG A 520 -5.14 17.83 22.27
N ASP A 521 -5.96 18.87 22.39
CA ASP A 521 -7.24 18.85 23.10
C ASP A 521 -8.44 19.12 22.16
N ASN A 522 -8.29 19.03 20.83
CA ASN A 522 -9.35 19.28 19.85
C ASN A 522 -10.10 20.62 20.04
N LYS A 523 -9.42 21.72 20.40
CA LYS A 523 -10.10 22.97 20.82
C LYS A 523 -10.94 23.69 19.74
N TYR A 524 -10.76 23.37 18.46
CA TYR A 524 -11.36 24.12 17.34
C TYR A 524 -11.94 23.21 16.27
N ASP A 525 -13.06 23.63 15.67
CA ASP A 525 -13.60 22.99 14.47
C ASP A 525 -12.67 23.26 13.29
N ASN A 526 -12.39 22.25 12.48
CA ASN A 526 -11.64 22.41 11.25
C ASN A 526 -12.03 21.35 10.22
N VAL A 527 -11.76 21.67 8.95
CA VAL A 527 -11.87 20.76 7.82
C VAL A 527 -10.49 20.55 7.24
N GLU A 528 -10.15 19.29 6.99
CA GLU A 528 -8.95 18.87 6.29
C GLU A 528 -9.32 18.18 4.98
N ILE A 529 -8.56 18.46 3.93
CA ILE A 529 -8.75 17.92 2.59
C ILE A 529 -7.40 17.37 2.13
N PHE A 530 -7.36 16.07 1.83
CA PHE A 530 -6.22 15.38 1.25
C PHE A 530 -6.55 15.03 -0.20
N ILE A 531 -5.73 15.49 -1.15
CA ILE A 531 -5.90 15.25 -2.59
C ILE A 531 -4.66 14.53 -3.12
N GLU A 532 -4.85 13.34 -3.69
CA GLU A 532 -3.82 12.57 -4.39
C GLU A 532 -4.10 12.54 -5.88
N PRO A 533 -3.40 13.34 -6.69
CA PRO A 533 -3.60 13.40 -8.13
C PRO A 533 -2.82 12.34 -8.92
N HIS A 534 -1.99 11.52 -8.25
CA HIS A 534 -1.15 10.48 -8.87
C HIS A 534 -0.05 11.02 -9.80
N ASP A 535 0.51 12.19 -9.50
CA ASP A 535 1.60 12.80 -10.26
C ASP A 535 3.01 12.47 -9.72
N GLY A 536 3.09 11.56 -8.74
CA GLY A 536 4.35 11.10 -8.14
C GLY A 536 4.91 12.01 -7.03
N ILE A 537 4.31 13.19 -6.80
CA ILE A 537 4.75 14.12 -5.75
C ILE A 537 4.12 13.76 -4.38
N GLY A 538 2.97 13.08 -4.42
CA GLY A 538 2.17 12.66 -3.26
C GLY A 538 1.04 13.62 -2.93
N TYR A 539 0.37 13.38 -1.79
CA TYR A 539 -0.86 14.10 -1.47
C TYR A 539 -0.63 15.57 -1.11
N ARG A 540 -1.60 16.39 -1.49
CA ARG A 540 -1.74 17.79 -1.08
C ARG A 540 -2.71 17.83 0.08
N GLN A 541 -2.27 18.39 1.20
CA GLN A 541 -3.11 18.62 2.38
C GLN A 541 -3.46 20.11 2.43
N LEU A 542 -4.76 20.40 2.51
CA LEU A 542 -5.32 21.72 2.68
C LEU A 542 -6.26 21.66 3.87
N ALA A 543 -6.13 22.57 4.83
CA ALA A 543 -7.02 22.59 5.98
C ALA A 543 -7.43 24.02 6.35
N ALA A 544 -8.63 24.17 6.88
CA ALA A 544 -9.17 25.45 7.31
C ALA A 544 -10.10 25.33 8.52
N ASN A 545 -10.19 26.40 9.32
CA ASN A 545 -11.14 26.53 10.42
C ASN A 545 -12.20 27.62 10.15
N PRO A 546 -13.30 27.68 10.93
CA PRO A 546 -14.35 28.67 10.72
C PRO A 546 -13.88 30.13 10.79
N ALA A 547 -12.83 30.44 11.57
CA ALA A 547 -12.28 31.80 11.67
C ALA A 547 -11.53 32.27 10.41
N GLY A 548 -11.22 31.36 9.48
CA GLY A 548 -10.43 31.63 8.28
C GLY A 548 -8.92 31.39 8.47
N GLY A 549 -8.54 30.63 9.48
CA GLY A 549 -7.19 30.07 9.61
C GLY A 549 -6.97 28.95 8.59
N THR A 550 -5.81 28.92 7.93
CA THR A 550 -5.49 27.91 6.90
C THR A 550 -4.19 27.17 7.19
N TYR A 551 -4.03 26.02 6.54
CA TYR A 551 -2.80 25.24 6.48
C TYR A 551 -2.68 24.57 5.11
N ASP A 552 -1.47 24.56 4.54
CA ASP A 552 -1.15 23.84 3.31
C ASP A 552 0.18 23.08 3.44
N ALA A 553 0.22 21.85 2.92
CA ALA A 553 1.46 21.09 2.80
C ALA A 553 1.38 20.05 1.66
N ILE A 554 2.52 19.73 1.05
CA ILE A 554 2.69 18.47 0.32
C ILE A 554 3.24 17.46 1.31
N LYS A 555 2.46 16.42 1.62
CA LYS A 555 2.75 15.49 2.72
C LYS A 555 2.91 16.19 4.08
N TRP A 556 4.15 16.60 4.38
CA TRP A 556 4.56 17.32 5.59
C TRP A 556 5.35 18.59 5.26
N ASP A 557 5.64 18.82 3.99
CA ASP A 557 6.42 19.94 3.49
C ASP A 557 5.53 21.18 3.38
N LYS A 558 5.70 22.08 4.35
CA LYS A 558 5.01 23.38 4.44
C LYS A 558 5.63 24.45 3.54
N SER A 559 6.71 24.14 2.80
CA SER A 559 7.26 25.09 1.83
C SER A 559 6.37 25.22 0.57
N TRP A 560 5.51 24.22 0.34
CA TRP A 560 4.47 24.32 -0.67
C TRP A 560 3.39 25.30 -0.20
N ASN A 561 3.33 26.45 -0.87
CA ASN A 561 2.58 27.62 -0.44
C ASN A 561 1.60 28.12 -1.52
N PRO A 562 0.62 27.30 -1.94
CA PRO A 562 -0.29 27.63 -3.04
C PRO A 562 -1.23 28.81 -2.75
N GLU A 563 -1.78 29.42 -3.80
CA GLU A 563 -2.94 30.29 -3.69
C GLU A 563 -4.23 29.47 -3.80
N TRP A 564 -5.08 29.55 -2.78
CA TRP A 564 -6.41 28.94 -2.73
C TRP A 564 -7.32 29.76 -1.82
N ASN A 565 -8.63 29.56 -1.91
CA ASN A 565 -9.61 30.32 -1.13
C ASN A 565 -10.54 29.40 -0.36
N VAL A 566 -10.91 29.83 0.85
CA VAL A 566 -11.94 29.20 1.66
C VAL A 566 -12.89 30.25 2.21
N LYS A 567 -14.19 29.97 2.13
CA LYS A 567 -15.23 30.83 2.69
C LYS A 567 -16.11 30.05 3.67
N THR A 568 -16.15 30.51 4.91
CA THR A 568 -17.10 30.01 5.92
C THR A 568 -18.38 30.85 5.90
N THR A 569 -19.54 30.20 5.89
CA THR A 569 -20.85 30.85 6.07
C THR A 569 -21.62 30.14 7.18
N THR A 570 -22.07 30.88 8.18
CA THR A 570 -22.89 30.38 9.29
C THR A 570 -24.37 30.69 9.05
N GLY A 571 -25.23 29.77 9.48
CA GLY A 571 -26.68 29.89 9.49
C GLY A 571 -27.24 29.61 10.88
N LYS A 572 -28.56 29.45 10.99
CA LYS A 572 -29.25 29.27 12.28
C LYS A 572 -28.83 27.97 13.00
N ASN A 573 -28.76 26.86 12.26
CA ASN A 573 -28.46 25.51 12.79
C ASN A 573 -27.41 24.78 11.91
N CYS A 574 -26.59 25.51 11.18
CA CYS A 574 -25.58 24.92 10.30
C CYS A 574 -24.47 25.92 9.97
N TRP A 575 -23.35 25.39 9.50
CA TRP A 575 -22.32 26.16 8.83
C TRP A 575 -21.86 25.43 7.56
N THR A 576 -21.29 26.20 6.65
CA THR A 576 -20.72 25.69 5.41
C THR A 576 -19.32 26.24 5.24
N MET A 577 -18.43 25.44 4.66
CA MET A 577 -17.09 25.85 4.29
C MET A 577 -16.84 25.48 2.84
N ASP A 578 -16.69 26.52 2.02
CA ASP A 578 -16.56 26.44 0.58
C ASP A 578 -15.10 26.66 0.19
N PHE A 579 -14.46 25.60 -0.28
CA PHE A 579 -13.09 25.60 -0.79
C PHE A 579 -13.12 25.84 -2.29
N THR A 580 -12.27 26.73 -2.77
CA THR A 580 -11.95 26.94 -4.18
C THR A 580 -10.45 26.75 -4.35
N ILE A 581 -10.08 25.63 -4.98
CA ILE A 581 -8.69 25.17 -5.08
C ILE A 581 -8.29 25.20 -6.56
N PRO A 582 -7.50 26.20 -7.00
CA PRO A 582 -7.05 26.27 -8.38
C PRO A 582 -6.26 25.04 -8.78
N PHE A 583 -6.44 24.53 -10.00
CA PHE A 583 -5.64 23.39 -10.47
C PHE A 583 -4.15 23.71 -10.58
N LYS A 584 -3.82 25.00 -10.79
CA LYS A 584 -2.45 25.50 -10.71
C LYS A 584 -1.80 25.21 -9.34
N ALA A 585 -2.58 25.18 -8.26
CA ALA A 585 -2.09 24.83 -6.92
C ALA A 585 -1.80 23.33 -6.80
N ILE A 586 -2.64 22.48 -7.39
CA ILE A 586 -2.57 21.02 -7.21
C ILE A 586 -1.58 20.38 -8.20
N THR A 587 -1.91 20.38 -9.49
CA THR A 587 -1.22 19.67 -10.57
C THR A 587 -0.60 20.60 -11.62
N GLY A 588 -0.85 21.91 -11.55
CA GLY A 588 -0.42 22.89 -12.54
C GLY A 588 -1.43 23.10 -13.69
N SER A 589 -2.24 22.10 -14.01
CA SER A 589 -3.24 22.14 -15.10
C SER A 589 -4.54 21.45 -14.73
N ALA A 590 -5.65 21.89 -15.33
CA ALA A 590 -6.94 21.26 -15.13
C ALA A 590 -6.96 19.78 -15.56
N PRO A 591 -7.66 18.90 -14.84
CA PRO A 591 -7.85 17.52 -15.23
C PRO A 591 -8.66 17.43 -16.54
N LYS A 592 -8.46 16.34 -17.26
CA LYS A 592 -9.22 15.98 -18.44
C LYS A 592 -10.44 15.15 -18.03
N HIS A 593 -11.42 15.11 -18.93
CA HIS A 593 -12.53 14.19 -18.80
C HIS A 593 -12.03 12.75 -18.72
N GLY A 594 -12.41 12.04 -17.66
CA GLY A 594 -11.97 10.68 -17.35
C GLY A 594 -10.77 10.56 -16.43
N ASP A 595 -10.11 11.68 -16.07
CA ASP A 595 -9.07 11.65 -15.05
C ASP A 595 -9.63 11.20 -13.69
N GLN A 596 -8.80 10.53 -12.90
CA GLN A 596 -9.14 10.00 -11.59
C GLN A 596 -8.11 10.44 -10.57
N TRP A 597 -8.57 10.98 -9.44
CA TRP A 597 -7.78 11.27 -8.24
C TRP A 597 -8.32 10.50 -7.04
N HIS A 598 -7.61 10.55 -5.91
CA HIS A 598 -8.17 10.16 -4.61
C HIS A 598 -8.34 11.37 -3.71
N ILE A 599 -9.44 11.40 -2.96
CA ILE A 599 -9.77 12.49 -2.05
C ILE A 599 -10.26 11.98 -0.69
N THR A 600 -9.73 12.56 0.38
CA THR A 600 -10.22 12.37 1.76
C THR A 600 -10.57 13.72 2.34
N ILE A 601 -11.76 13.85 2.91
CA ILE A 601 -12.22 15.09 3.55
C ILE A 601 -12.61 14.78 4.98
N ILE A 602 -11.97 15.43 5.95
CA ILE A 602 -12.18 15.22 7.38
C ILE A 602 -12.76 16.49 7.97
N ARG A 603 -13.79 16.37 8.80
CA ARG A 603 -14.29 17.43 9.67
C ARG A 603 -13.99 17.01 11.11
N ASN A 604 -13.13 17.78 11.76
CA ASN A 604 -12.87 17.65 13.20
C ASN A 604 -13.80 18.63 13.93
N ASN A 605 -14.56 18.14 14.91
CA ASN A 605 -15.37 18.98 15.79
C ASN A 605 -15.30 18.50 17.26
N GLN A 606 -15.94 19.22 18.18
CA GLN A 606 -15.93 18.89 19.61
C GLN A 606 -16.59 17.55 19.97
N LYS A 607 -17.62 17.14 19.21
CA LYS A 607 -18.42 15.94 19.49
C LYS A 607 -17.74 14.69 18.94
N GLU A 608 -17.26 14.76 17.71
CA GLU A 608 -16.71 13.64 16.97
C GLU A 608 -15.86 14.09 15.77
N VAL A 609 -15.08 13.14 15.23
CA VAL A 609 -14.40 13.29 13.95
C VAL A 609 -15.22 12.55 12.91
N VAL A 610 -15.58 13.24 11.83
CA VAL A 610 -16.32 12.66 10.71
C VAL A 610 -15.54 12.85 9.42
N ALA A 611 -15.67 11.94 8.47
CA ALA A 611 -14.84 11.93 7.27
C ALA A 611 -15.58 11.41 6.02
N PHE A 612 -15.01 11.71 4.86
CA PHE A 612 -15.44 11.24 3.55
C PHE A 612 -14.23 10.76 2.74
N PRO A 613 -14.01 9.44 2.63
CA PRO A 613 -14.41 8.40 3.60
C PRO A 613 -13.52 8.47 4.86
N PHE A 614 -13.78 7.63 5.87
CA PHE A 614 -12.89 7.47 7.03
C PHE A 614 -11.63 6.67 6.63
N ALA A 615 -10.69 7.35 5.99
CA ALA A 615 -9.40 6.82 5.55
C ALA A 615 -8.34 6.87 6.67
N SER A 616 -7.31 6.02 6.59
CA SER A 616 -6.19 6.10 7.55
C SER A 616 -5.40 7.39 7.32
N TYR A 617 -4.98 8.05 8.40
CA TYR A 617 -4.21 9.30 8.34
C TYR A 617 -2.99 9.13 7.43
N HIS A 618 -2.77 10.06 6.49
CA HIS A 618 -1.67 10.05 5.51
C HIS A 618 -1.68 8.91 4.47
N ALA A 619 -2.71 8.05 4.46
CA ALA A 619 -2.91 7.02 3.44
C ALA A 619 -3.82 7.54 2.32
N SER A 620 -3.36 8.52 1.55
CA SER A 620 -4.17 9.26 0.56
C SER A 620 -4.84 8.37 -0.50
N MET A 621 -4.22 7.24 -0.84
CA MET A 621 -4.76 6.22 -1.75
C MET A 621 -5.99 5.45 -1.19
N THR A 622 -6.31 5.62 0.10
CA THR A 622 -7.51 5.02 0.73
C THR A 622 -8.72 5.96 0.73
N GLY A 623 -8.56 7.16 0.17
CA GLY A 623 -9.64 8.12 -0.03
C GLY A 623 -10.67 7.68 -1.07
N ALA A 624 -11.73 8.47 -1.23
CA ALA A 624 -12.72 8.24 -2.28
C ALA A 624 -12.07 8.45 -3.66
N SER A 625 -12.37 7.56 -4.61
CA SER A 625 -12.01 7.79 -6.00
C SER A 625 -12.84 8.95 -6.56
N LEU A 626 -12.17 10.00 -7.00
CA LEU A 626 -12.75 11.21 -7.59
C LEU A 626 -12.52 11.20 -9.10
N TYR A 627 -13.59 11.01 -9.86
CA TYR A 627 -13.56 11.03 -11.33
C TYR A 627 -14.00 12.38 -11.88
N PHE A 628 -13.30 12.90 -12.89
CA PHE A 628 -13.65 14.16 -13.55
C PHE A 628 -14.51 13.92 -14.79
N SER A 629 -15.72 14.47 -14.82
CA SER A 629 -16.61 14.36 -15.98
C SER A 629 -17.10 15.73 -16.45
N LYS A 630 -17.55 15.80 -17.71
CA LYS A 630 -18.20 16.98 -18.28
C LYS A 630 -19.62 17.11 -17.71
N ALA A 631 -20.38 18.12 -18.15
CA ALA A 631 -21.77 18.28 -17.75
C ALA A 631 -22.57 17.00 -18.05
N SER A 632 -23.21 16.46 -17.01
CA SER A 632 -23.87 15.17 -17.03
C SER A 632 -25.26 15.24 -17.66
N LYS A 633 -25.63 14.22 -18.43
CA LYS A 633 -26.98 14.06 -18.98
C LYS A 633 -27.93 13.34 -18.02
N TYR A 634 -27.41 12.39 -17.24
CA TYR A 634 -28.19 11.53 -16.33
C TYR A 634 -27.42 11.24 -15.05
N SER A 635 -28.13 10.95 -13.97
CA SER A 635 -27.55 10.55 -12.68
C SER A 635 -27.91 9.11 -12.31
N ILE A 636 -26.93 8.37 -11.80
CA ILE A 636 -27.11 7.01 -11.29
C ILE A 636 -26.59 6.86 -9.85
N VAL A 637 -27.41 6.26 -8.99
CA VAL A 637 -26.94 5.66 -7.74
C VAL A 637 -26.90 4.16 -7.93
N TRP A 638 -25.72 3.58 -7.77
CA TRP A 638 -25.46 2.15 -7.88
C TRP A 638 -25.24 1.56 -6.49
N ILE A 639 -26.07 0.59 -6.11
CA ILE A 639 -25.98 -0.11 -4.83
C ILE A 639 -25.39 -1.49 -5.09
N SER A 640 -24.08 -1.60 -4.93
CA SER A 640 -23.27 -2.79 -5.18
C SER A 640 -23.43 -3.83 -4.07
N SER A 641 -23.26 -5.09 -4.43
CA SER A 641 -23.29 -6.24 -3.51
C SER A 641 -21.91 -6.88 -3.38
N LYS A 642 -21.51 -7.27 -2.16
CA LYS A 642 -20.30 -8.11 -1.97
C LYS A 642 -20.42 -9.52 -2.55
N GLY A 643 -21.62 -10.09 -2.68
CA GLY A 643 -21.79 -11.34 -3.43
C GLY A 643 -21.59 -11.14 -4.94
N PHE A 644 -21.89 -9.93 -5.40
CA PHE A 644 -21.79 -9.31 -6.72
C PHE A 644 -20.42 -9.20 -7.41
N SER A 645 -19.68 -10.25 -7.79
CA SER A 645 -18.26 -10.06 -8.25
C SER A 645 -17.46 -9.23 -7.22
N ASN A 646 -17.61 -9.55 -5.93
CA ASN A 646 -17.06 -8.79 -4.79
C ASN A 646 -17.46 -7.30 -4.72
N GLY A 647 -18.54 -6.90 -5.41
CA GLY A 647 -19.03 -5.52 -5.47
C GLY A 647 -18.40 -4.67 -6.56
N MET A 648 -17.63 -5.28 -7.47
CA MET A 648 -16.80 -4.57 -8.45
C MET A 648 -17.49 -4.23 -9.76
N ARG A 649 -18.69 -4.73 -9.99
CA ARG A 649 -19.40 -4.56 -11.25
C ARG A 649 -19.66 -3.08 -11.59
N CYS A 650 -19.93 -2.24 -10.59
CA CYS A 650 -20.01 -0.78 -10.80
C CYS A 650 -18.66 -0.21 -11.25
N THR A 651 -17.57 -0.57 -10.56
CA THR A 651 -16.20 -0.12 -10.87
C THR A 651 -15.81 -0.41 -12.32
N TYR A 652 -16.13 -1.60 -12.84
CA TYR A 652 -15.90 -1.92 -14.26
C TYR A 652 -16.77 -1.13 -15.24
N THR A 653 -17.87 -0.57 -14.76
CA THR A 653 -18.81 0.22 -15.56
C THR A 653 -18.50 1.71 -15.51
N VAL A 654 -17.72 2.18 -14.53
CA VAL A 654 -17.33 3.59 -14.37
C VAL A 654 -16.77 4.21 -15.67
N PRO A 655 -15.81 3.58 -16.39
CA PRO A 655 -15.31 4.17 -17.63
C PRO A 655 -16.41 4.45 -18.67
N LYS A 656 -17.39 3.55 -18.78
CA LYS A 656 -18.53 3.69 -19.69
C LYS A 656 -19.54 4.74 -19.22
N LEU A 657 -19.71 4.88 -17.89
CA LEU A 657 -20.54 5.94 -17.31
C LEU A 657 -19.93 7.31 -17.61
N ILE A 658 -18.61 7.45 -17.44
CA ILE A 658 -17.86 8.66 -17.75
C ILE A 658 -18.00 8.99 -19.24
N GLU A 659 -17.70 8.04 -20.14
CA GLU A 659 -17.80 8.23 -21.61
C GLU A 659 -19.17 8.76 -22.04
N ARG A 660 -20.23 8.31 -21.38
CA ARG A 660 -21.61 8.70 -21.68
C ARG A 660 -22.10 9.92 -20.90
N ASN A 661 -21.21 10.62 -20.20
CA ASN A 661 -21.50 11.76 -19.34
C ASN A 661 -22.58 11.46 -18.30
N TRP A 662 -22.45 10.33 -17.59
CA TRP A 662 -23.27 10.02 -16.44
C TRP A 662 -22.57 10.50 -15.16
N LYS A 663 -23.35 11.14 -14.30
CA LYS A 663 -23.03 11.38 -12.91
C LYS A 663 -23.34 10.12 -12.14
N PHE A 664 -22.39 9.60 -11.37
CA PHE A 664 -22.58 8.36 -10.64
C PHE A 664 -22.17 8.46 -9.17
N THR A 665 -22.80 7.64 -8.35
CA THR A 665 -22.40 7.35 -6.96
C THR A 665 -22.52 5.85 -6.77
N ASN A 666 -21.44 5.21 -6.35
CA ASN A 666 -21.43 3.79 -6.00
C ASN A 666 -21.38 3.62 -4.49
N VAL A 667 -22.28 2.83 -3.92
CA VAL A 667 -22.30 2.46 -2.49
C VAL A 667 -22.45 0.96 -2.34
N HIS A 668 -21.94 0.40 -1.25
CA HIS A 668 -21.94 -1.05 -1.02
C HIS A 668 -22.88 -1.43 0.12
N GLY A 669 -23.68 -2.48 -0.11
CA GLY A 669 -24.49 -3.10 0.92
C GLY A 669 -25.63 -2.25 1.47
N VAL A 670 -26.25 -2.78 2.52
CA VAL A 670 -27.37 -2.14 3.24
C VAL A 670 -26.93 -0.85 3.91
N GLU A 671 -25.73 -0.83 4.49
CA GLU A 671 -25.16 0.35 5.12
C GLU A 671 -24.99 1.46 4.08
N GLY A 672 -24.28 1.22 2.97
CA GLY A 672 -24.15 2.21 1.90
C GLY A 672 -25.49 2.75 1.37
N ALA A 673 -26.49 1.87 1.20
CA ALA A 673 -27.84 2.24 0.79
C ALA A 673 -28.57 3.16 1.81
N ASN A 674 -28.39 2.90 3.10
CA ASN A 674 -28.91 3.74 4.18
C ASN A 674 -28.19 5.09 4.28
N ASN A 675 -27.06 5.26 3.59
CA ASN A 675 -26.19 6.41 3.75
C ASN A 675 -26.27 7.36 2.54
N VAL A 676 -26.59 6.81 1.37
CA VAL A 676 -26.71 7.57 0.12
C VAL A 676 -28.03 8.37 0.05
N THR A 677 -27.97 9.54 -0.59
CA THR A 677 -29.15 10.34 -0.95
C THR A 677 -29.69 9.87 -2.30
N LEU A 678 -30.95 9.42 -2.35
CA LEU A 678 -31.62 9.03 -3.61
C LEU A 678 -32.45 10.17 -4.23
N LYS A 679 -32.69 11.25 -3.48
CA LYS A 679 -33.49 12.39 -3.94
C LYS A 679 -32.82 13.06 -5.14
N GLY A 680 -33.58 13.29 -6.21
CA GLY A 680 -33.09 13.92 -7.45
C GLY A 680 -32.18 13.02 -8.29
N THR A 681 -32.16 11.71 -8.03
CA THR A 681 -31.44 10.72 -8.87
C THR A 681 -32.36 10.23 -9.98
N ASP A 682 -31.86 10.16 -11.22
CA ASP A 682 -32.64 9.68 -12.36
C ASP A 682 -32.78 8.16 -12.36
N PHE A 683 -31.68 7.45 -12.07
CA PHE A 683 -31.60 5.99 -12.15
C PHE A 683 -31.02 5.39 -10.86
N ILE A 684 -31.67 4.35 -10.32
CA ILE A 684 -31.20 3.63 -9.13
C ILE A 684 -30.99 2.17 -9.52
N TYR A 685 -29.74 1.70 -9.53
CA TYR A 685 -29.41 0.32 -9.84
C TYR A 685 -29.12 -0.44 -8.54
N ILE A 686 -29.83 -1.55 -8.30
CA ILE A 686 -29.69 -2.35 -7.08
C ILE A 686 -29.21 -3.76 -7.45
N GLU A 687 -28.01 -4.12 -6.98
CA GLU A 687 -27.50 -5.48 -7.02
C GLU A 687 -28.08 -6.28 -5.85
N ASN A 688 -29.10 -7.10 -6.10
CA ASN A 688 -29.83 -7.75 -5.00
C ASN A 688 -29.13 -8.96 -4.39
N TYR A 689 -28.13 -9.55 -5.05
CA TYR A 689 -27.48 -10.75 -4.55
C TYR A 689 -26.91 -10.49 -3.14
N GLN A 690 -27.28 -11.24 -2.11
CA GLN A 690 -26.81 -11.04 -0.72
C GLN A 690 -27.01 -9.63 -0.12
N ASN A 691 -27.77 -8.74 -0.76
CA ASN A 691 -28.13 -7.43 -0.24
C ASN A 691 -29.54 -7.50 0.36
N HIS A 692 -29.62 -7.68 1.67
CA HIS A 692 -30.89 -7.81 2.40
C HIS A 692 -31.33 -6.47 2.99
N PHE A 693 -32.01 -5.65 2.18
CA PHE A 693 -32.45 -4.33 2.64
C PHE A 693 -33.63 -4.42 3.62
N PRO A 694 -33.58 -3.67 4.75
CA PRO A 694 -34.69 -3.61 5.70
C PRO A 694 -35.89 -2.87 5.09
N GLN A 695 -37.10 -3.17 5.58
CA GLN A 695 -38.34 -2.49 5.14
C GLN A 695 -38.22 -0.95 5.20
N LYS A 696 -37.55 -0.44 6.24
CA LYS A 696 -37.27 0.98 6.43
C LYS A 696 -36.59 1.64 5.22
N PHE A 697 -35.65 0.95 4.55
CA PHE A 697 -34.99 1.49 3.36
C PHE A 697 -35.99 1.71 2.20
N PHE A 698 -36.92 0.78 2.01
CA PHE A 698 -37.94 0.90 0.99
C PHE A 698 -38.87 2.08 1.30
N ASP A 699 -39.40 2.13 2.52
CA ASP A 699 -40.42 3.10 2.92
C ASP A 699 -39.89 4.53 2.97
N GLU A 700 -38.67 4.74 3.51
CA GLU A 700 -38.13 6.07 3.77
C GLU A 700 -37.27 6.62 2.62
N LYS A 701 -36.72 5.76 1.75
CA LYS A 701 -35.78 6.19 0.71
C LYS A 701 -36.19 5.79 -0.69
N LEU A 702 -36.29 4.48 -0.95
CA LEU A 702 -36.45 3.99 -2.32
C LEU A 702 -37.81 4.37 -2.91
N ILE A 703 -38.91 4.06 -2.21
CA ILE A 703 -40.26 4.35 -2.67
C ILE A 703 -40.48 5.86 -2.85
N PRO A 704 -40.08 6.73 -1.91
CA PRO A 704 -40.16 8.19 -2.11
C PRO A 704 -39.39 8.66 -3.35
N ALA A 705 -38.15 8.20 -3.57
CA ALA A 705 -37.35 8.60 -4.72
C ALA A 705 -37.98 8.17 -6.06
N VAL A 706 -38.51 6.95 -6.13
CA VAL A 706 -39.23 6.46 -7.32
C VAL A 706 -40.52 7.25 -7.52
N LYS A 707 -41.31 7.51 -6.47
CA LYS A 707 -42.53 8.33 -6.59
C LYS A 707 -42.25 9.75 -7.13
N ASP A 708 -41.08 10.31 -6.84
CA ASP A 708 -40.66 11.64 -7.30
C ASP A 708 -40.09 11.66 -8.73
N GLY A 709 -39.78 10.50 -9.33
CA GLY A 709 -39.39 10.43 -10.74
C GLY A 709 -38.32 9.40 -11.08
N ALA A 710 -37.63 8.83 -10.09
CA ALA A 710 -36.51 7.90 -10.35
C ALA A 710 -36.99 6.59 -11.00
N VAL A 711 -36.14 6.02 -11.86
CA VAL A 711 -36.28 4.63 -12.33
C VAL A 711 -35.44 3.73 -11.43
N VAL A 712 -36.06 2.81 -10.71
CA VAL A 712 -35.34 1.76 -9.99
C VAL A 712 -35.22 0.51 -10.85
N PHE A 713 -34.01 -0.02 -10.99
CA PHE A 713 -33.69 -1.24 -11.72
C PHE A 713 -33.08 -2.27 -10.78
N PHE A 714 -33.75 -3.40 -10.65
CA PHE A 714 -33.26 -4.54 -9.88
C PHE A 714 -32.39 -5.42 -10.78
N GLY A 715 -31.07 -5.36 -10.58
CA GLY A 715 -30.04 -5.94 -11.44
C GLY A 715 -29.86 -7.46 -11.38
N SER A 716 -30.66 -8.15 -10.55
CA SER A 716 -30.71 -9.60 -10.48
C SER A 716 -31.93 -10.01 -9.66
N TYR A 717 -32.89 -10.72 -10.27
CA TYR A 717 -34.12 -11.13 -9.59
C TYR A 717 -33.99 -12.40 -8.74
N PHE A 718 -32.97 -13.24 -8.99
CA PHE A 718 -32.75 -14.51 -8.28
C PHE A 718 -32.72 -14.38 -6.76
N PHE A 719 -32.43 -13.17 -6.26
CA PHE A 719 -32.20 -12.87 -4.86
C PHE A 719 -33.13 -11.79 -4.32
N LEU A 720 -34.17 -11.43 -5.07
CA LEU A 720 -35.20 -10.56 -4.53
C LEU A 720 -36.01 -11.33 -3.49
N ASP A 721 -35.99 -10.82 -2.25
CA ASP A 721 -36.99 -11.20 -1.25
C ASP A 721 -38.39 -10.81 -1.75
N LYS A 722 -39.44 -11.31 -1.11
CA LYS A 722 -40.85 -11.08 -1.44
C LYS A 722 -41.14 -9.59 -1.67
N LEU A 723 -41.11 -9.13 -2.93
CA LEU A 723 -41.31 -7.74 -3.33
C LEU A 723 -42.65 -7.18 -2.82
N GLU A 724 -43.66 -8.03 -2.71
CA GLU A 724 -44.95 -7.68 -2.14
C GLU A 724 -44.87 -7.22 -0.68
N LYS A 725 -43.88 -7.70 0.08
CA LYS A 725 -43.59 -7.22 1.43
C LYS A 725 -42.81 -5.91 1.36
N GLN A 726 -41.75 -5.87 0.55
CA GLN A 726 -40.87 -4.71 0.44
C GLN A 726 -41.59 -3.45 -0.04
N PHE A 727 -42.54 -3.58 -0.97
CA PHE A 727 -43.39 -2.47 -1.42
C PHE A 727 -44.70 -2.32 -0.63
N SER A 728 -44.89 -3.13 0.42
CA SER A 728 -46.13 -3.21 1.21
C SER A 728 -47.39 -3.28 0.34
N ASN A 729 -47.33 -4.07 -0.74
CA ASN A 729 -48.38 -4.15 -1.75
C ASN A 729 -48.43 -5.55 -2.40
N PRO A 730 -49.51 -6.33 -2.20
CA PRO A 730 -49.63 -7.72 -2.67
C PRO A 730 -49.51 -7.84 -4.20
N THR A 731 -49.79 -6.77 -4.94
CA THR A 731 -49.72 -6.78 -6.41
C THR A 731 -48.29 -6.82 -6.96
N TYR A 732 -47.27 -6.66 -6.11
CA TYR A 732 -45.86 -6.82 -6.50
C TYR A 732 -45.38 -8.28 -6.46
N ALA A 733 -46.23 -9.23 -6.05
CA ALA A 733 -45.87 -10.64 -6.00
C ALA A 733 -45.51 -11.18 -7.40
N ILE A 734 -44.25 -11.57 -7.57
CA ILE A 734 -43.71 -12.17 -8.79
C ILE A 734 -42.86 -13.39 -8.41
N LYS A 735 -43.10 -14.49 -9.11
CA LYS A 735 -42.29 -15.71 -9.01
C LYS A 735 -41.23 -15.74 -10.10
N PHE A 736 -40.06 -16.27 -9.78
CA PHE A 736 -39.02 -16.58 -10.75
C PHE A 736 -38.90 -18.09 -10.95
N THR A 737 -38.67 -18.49 -12.19
CA THR A 737 -38.47 -19.89 -12.56
C THR A 737 -37.23 -19.99 -13.45
N GLU A 738 -36.24 -20.79 -13.05
CA GLU A 738 -35.05 -21.07 -13.86
C GLU A 738 -35.36 -22.10 -14.95
N ASN A 739 -35.85 -21.61 -16.08
CA ASN A 739 -36.42 -22.42 -17.16
C ASN A 739 -36.09 -21.89 -18.56
N ALA A 740 -35.07 -21.05 -18.73
CA ALA A 740 -34.74 -20.49 -20.05
C ALA A 740 -34.38 -21.57 -21.09
N GLY A 741 -34.79 -21.36 -22.34
CA GLY A 741 -34.40 -22.23 -23.45
C GLY A 741 -32.90 -22.13 -23.76
N LYS A 742 -32.33 -23.21 -24.32
CA LYS A 742 -30.89 -23.34 -24.59
C LYS A 742 -30.28 -22.20 -25.42
N VAL A 743 -31.06 -21.57 -26.31
CA VAL A 743 -30.59 -20.52 -27.23
C VAL A 743 -30.40 -19.16 -26.52
N ARG A 744 -31.08 -18.93 -25.38
CA ARG A 744 -31.01 -17.70 -24.56
C ARG A 744 -31.00 -16.38 -25.36
N LYS A 745 -32.02 -16.20 -26.21
CA LYS A 745 -32.26 -14.98 -27.00
C LYS A 745 -33.64 -14.39 -26.73
N PRO A 746 -33.82 -13.06 -26.80
CA PRO A 746 -35.15 -12.48 -26.66
C PRO A 746 -36.06 -12.99 -27.78
N SER A 747 -37.25 -13.45 -27.42
CA SER A 747 -38.31 -13.78 -28.39
C SER A 747 -39.23 -12.59 -28.64
N TYR A 748 -39.32 -11.68 -27.67
CA TYR A 748 -40.08 -10.44 -27.77
C TYR A 748 -39.33 -9.31 -27.08
N ILE A 749 -39.31 -8.14 -27.74
CA ILE A 749 -38.95 -6.85 -27.17
C ILE A 749 -40.07 -5.90 -27.53
N ARG A 750 -40.58 -5.15 -26.55
CA ARG A 750 -41.67 -4.21 -26.74
C ARG A 750 -41.35 -3.19 -27.83
N ASN A 751 -42.19 -3.09 -28.85
CA ASN A 751 -41.95 -2.28 -30.04
C ASN A 751 -42.48 -0.83 -29.91
N ASP A 752 -41.96 -0.07 -28.94
CA ASP A 752 -42.24 1.36 -28.78
C ASP A 752 -40.97 2.15 -28.41
N ALA A 753 -41.13 3.32 -27.78
CA ALA A 753 -40.02 4.17 -27.35
C ALA A 753 -38.95 3.39 -26.54
N PHE A 754 -39.36 2.36 -25.77
CA PHE A 754 -38.41 1.50 -25.07
C PHE A 754 -37.42 0.80 -26.01
N ALA A 755 -37.87 0.28 -27.16
CA ALA A 755 -37.00 -0.46 -28.08
C ALA A 755 -36.10 0.41 -28.94
N THR A 756 -36.44 1.69 -29.13
CA THR A 756 -35.88 2.50 -30.22
C THR A 756 -35.26 3.82 -29.79
N THR A 757 -35.59 4.35 -28.60
CA THR A 757 -35.15 5.68 -28.19
C THR A 757 -34.51 5.68 -26.80
N PRO A 758 -33.29 6.25 -26.62
CA PRO A 758 -32.41 6.79 -27.66
C PRO A 758 -31.64 5.72 -28.46
N ASN A 759 -31.59 4.48 -27.98
CA ASN A 759 -30.82 3.41 -28.61
C ASN A 759 -31.73 2.31 -29.19
N LYS A 760 -31.26 1.61 -30.23
CA LYS A 760 -31.93 0.41 -30.75
C LYS A 760 -31.61 -0.80 -29.86
N ILE A 761 -32.52 -1.15 -28.94
CA ILE A 761 -32.27 -2.15 -27.89
C ILE A 761 -31.98 -3.54 -28.44
N SER A 762 -32.51 -3.92 -29.60
CA SER A 762 -32.17 -5.21 -30.21
C SER A 762 -30.69 -5.39 -30.56
N ASN A 763 -29.91 -4.30 -30.64
CA ASN A 763 -28.46 -4.35 -30.81
C ASN A 763 -27.71 -4.60 -29.49
N HIS A 764 -28.35 -4.34 -28.35
CA HIS A 764 -27.72 -4.36 -27.02
C HIS A 764 -28.23 -5.49 -26.13
N LEU A 765 -29.50 -5.88 -26.29
CA LEU A 765 -30.14 -6.97 -25.57
C LEU A 765 -30.12 -8.24 -26.44
N VAL A 766 -28.93 -8.80 -26.65
CA VAL A 766 -28.72 -9.96 -27.55
C VAL A 766 -28.80 -11.31 -26.83
N PHE A 767 -28.70 -11.31 -25.49
CA PHE A 767 -28.80 -12.48 -24.63
C PHE A 767 -29.86 -12.27 -23.54
N THR A 768 -30.48 -13.37 -23.10
CA THR A 768 -31.50 -13.37 -22.04
C THR A 768 -30.98 -14.03 -20.74
N PRO A 769 -31.57 -13.73 -19.56
CA PRO A 769 -31.24 -14.37 -18.28
C PRO A 769 -31.56 -15.88 -18.25
N SER A 770 -31.11 -16.63 -17.24
CA SER A 770 -31.33 -18.09 -17.15
C SER A 770 -32.76 -18.50 -16.80
N GLY A 771 -33.65 -17.55 -16.50
CA GLY A 771 -35.05 -17.86 -16.20
C GLY A 771 -36.01 -16.73 -16.52
N THR A 772 -37.28 -16.97 -16.19
CA THR A 772 -38.42 -16.11 -16.53
C THR A 772 -39.19 -15.67 -15.30
N LEU A 773 -40.00 -14.63 -15.47
CA LEU A 773 -40.81 -13.99 -14.43
C LEU A 773 -42.28 -14.37 -14.60
N GLU A 774 -42.96 -14.62 -13.49
CA GLU A 774 -44.38 -14.98 -13.41
C GLU A 774 -45.08 -14.05 -12.40
N PRO A 775 -45.59 -12.88 -12.84
CA PRO A 775 -46.34 -11.98 -11.97
C PRO A 775 -47.68 -12.62 -11.58
N LYS A 776 -48.01 -12.61 -10.28
CA LYS A 776 -49.32 -13.06 -9.79
C LYS A 776 -50.47 -12.17 -10.29
N TYR A 777 -50.17 -10.90 -10.55
CA TYR A 777 -51.11 -9.89 -11.05
C TYR A 777 -50.57 -9.28 -12.36
N PRO A 778 -50.65 -10.00 -13.49
CA PRO A 778 -50.02 -9.60 -14.74
C PRO A 778 -50.54 -8.27 -15.29
N ASP A 779 -51.79 -7.90 -15.02
CA ASP A 779 -52.42 -6.64 -15.42
C ASP A 779 -51.77 -5.39 -14.78
N LYS A 780 -51.00 -5.59 -13.69
CA LYS A 780 -50.27 -4.52 -13.00
C LYS A 780 -48.85 -4.31 -13.54
N TRP A 781 -48.39 -5.16 -14.46
CA TRP A 781 -47.02 -5.12 -15.00
C TRP A 781 -47.03 -4.95 -16.51
N VAL A 782 -46.09 -4.15 -17.01
CA VAL A 782 -45.81 -4.01 -18.43
C VAL A 782 -44.68 -4.94 -18.81
N VAL A 783 -44.90 -5.82 -19.78
CA VAL A 783 -43.85 -6.67 -20.35
C VAL A 783 -42.98 -5.86 -21.30
N LEU A 784 -41.70 -5.69 -20.95
CA LEU A 784 -40.71 -5.00 -21.77
C LEU A 784 -39.96 -5.97 -22.70
N ALA A 785 -39.63 -7.17 -22.20
CA ALA A 785 -38.99 -8.22 -22.99
C ALA A 785 -39.33 -9.62 -22.47
N ALA A 786 -39.39 -10.59 -23.39
CA ALA A 786 -39.71 -11.98 -23.11
C ALA A 786 -38.76 -12.94 -23.85
N GLN A 787 -38.70 -14.17 -23.35
CA GLN A 787 -37.89 -15.25 -23.92
C GLN A 787 -38.67 -16.56 -23.97
N LYS A 788 -38.23 -17.50 -24.81
CA LYS A 788 -38.75 -18.86 -24.81
C LYS A 788 -38.15 -19.68 -23.66
N THR A 789 -39.00 -20.40 -22.94
CA THR A 789 -38.58 -21.39 -21.93
C THR A 789 -38.02 -22.65 -22.61
N ALA A 790 -37.47 -23.57 -21.83
CA ALA A 790 -37.07 -24.89 -22.29
C ALA A 790 -38.23 -25.71 -22.88
N ALA A 791 -39.47 -25.42 -22.46
CA ALA A 791 -40.70 -25.99 -23.00
C ALA A 791 -41.22 -25.24 -24.25
N GLY A 792 -40.55 -24.18 -24.69
CA GLY A 792 -40.92 -23.38 -25.86
C GLY A 792 -41.98 -22.29 -25.61
N GLU A 793 -42.45 -22.15 -24.36
CA GLU A 793 -43.40 -21.11 -23.98
C GLU A 793 -42.74 -19.73 -23.94
N GLU A 794 -43.42 -18.69 -24.41
CA GLU A 794 -42.94 -17.32 -24.26
C GLU A 794 -43.31 -16.75 -22.89
N LYS A 795 -42.31 -16.34 -22.10
CA LYS A 795 -42.49 -15.78 -20.75
C LYS A 795 -41.59 -14.56 -20.55
N PRO A 796 -42.03 -13.55 -19.78
CA PRO A 796 -41.29 -12.31 -19.61
C PRO A 796 -40.00 -12.56 -18.81
N PHE A 797 -38.94 -11.81 -19.10
CA PHE A 797 -37.75 -11.73 -18.24
C PHE A 797 -37.42 -10.28 -17.84
N MET A 798 -38.15 -9.30 -18.40
CA MET A 798 -38.07 -7.90 -18.02
C MET A 798 -39.48 -7.31 -17.91
N LEU A 799 -39.81 -6.83 -16.72
CA LEU A 799 -41.09 -6.22 -16.38
C LEU A 799 -40.87 -4.79 -15.90
N ALA A 800 -41.82 -3.91 -16.21
CA ALA A 800 -41.84 -2.54 -15.69
C ALA A 800 -43.20 -2.24 -15.08
N ARG A 801 -43.21 -1.35 -14.08
CA ARG A 801 -44.43 -0.89 -13.43
C ARG A 801 -44.31 0.57 -13.02
N PRO A 802 -45.28 1.44 -13.36
CA PRO A 802 -45.26 2.83 -12.92
C PRO A 802 -45.47 2.93 -11.39
N LEU A 803 -44.79 3.87 -10.76
CA LEU A 803 -44.97 4.21 -9.35
C LEU A 803 -44.78 5.72 -9.15
N GLY A 804 -45.89 6.45 -8.99
CA GLY A 804 -45.86 7.92 -8.99
C GLY A 804 -45.32 8.45 -10.32
N LYS A 805 -44.35 9.37 -10.27
CA LYS A 805 -43.66 9.89 -11.47
C LYS A 805 -42.56 8.98 -11.98
N GLY A 806 -42.13 7.96 -11.23
CA GLY A 806 -41.09 7.03 -11.63
C GLY A 806 -41.62 5.67 -12.05
N MET A 807 -40.69 4.70 -12.08
CA MET A 807 -40.95 3.35 -12.57
C MET A 807 -40.08 2.33 -11.83
N VAL A 808 -40.67 1.18 -11.52
CA VAL A 808 -39.99 -0.01 -11.01
C VAL A 808 -39.73 -0.96 -12.17
N VAL A 809 -38.46 -1.32 -12.38
CA VAL A 809 -38.03 -2.25 -13.42
C VAL A 809 -37.41 -3.47 -12.78
N ILE A 810 -37.90 -4.62 -13.21
CA ILE A 810 -37.46 -5.91 -12.77
C ILE A 810 -36.85 -6.65 -13.95
N CYS A 811 -35.61 -7.08 -13.82
CA CYS A 811 -34.94 -7.87 -14.84
C CYS A 811 -34.09 -8.97 -14.21
N GLY A 812 -33.78 -10.01 -14.99
CA GLY A 812 -32.68 -10.90 -14.66
C GLY A 812 -31.32 -10.22 -14.82
N ASP A 813 -30.24 -11.00 -14.67
CA ASP A 813 -28.86 -10.48 -14.68
C ASP A 813 -28.45 -9.93 -16.05
N ILE A 814 -28.82 -8.67 -16.32
CA ILE A 814 -28.53 -7.91 -17.53
C ILE A 814 -27.95 -6.56 -17.15
N LEU A 815 -26.83 -6.21 -17.81
CA LEU A 815 -26.15 -4.94 -17.63
C LEU A 815 -25.88 -4.28 -19.00
N GLY A 816 -26.34 -3.04 -19.17
CA GLY A 816 -26.01 -2.23 -20.34
C GLY A 816 -26.52 -0.80 -20.22
N LEU A 817 -25.62 0.19 -20.30
CA LEU A 817 -26.00 1.61 -20.22
C LEU A 817 -27.00 2.06 -21.31
N PRO A 818 -26.91 1.58 -22.57
CA PRO A 818 -27.93 1.91 -23.57
C PRO A 818 -29.35 1.48 -23.15
N LEU A 819 -29.48 0.36 -22.45
CA LEU A 819 -30.77 -0.07 -21.89
C LEU A 819 -31.27 0.89 -20.81
N PHE A 820 -30.38 1.37 -19.93
CA PHE A 820 -30.77 2.29 -18.85
C PHE A 820 -31.26 3.62 -19.39
N GLU A 821 -30.63 4.15 -20.43
CA GLU A 821 -31.08 5.39 -21.11
C GLU A 821 -32.46 5.23 -21.75
N ASN A 822 -32.71 4.09 -22.39
CA ASN A 822 -34.02 3.78 -22.95
C ASN A 822 -35.09 3.60 -21.87
N LEU A 823 -34.75 3.06 -20.71
CA LEU A 823 -35.67 2.98 -19.57
C LEU A 823 -36.00 4.37 -19.01
N LEU A 824 -35.01 5.28 -18.93
CA LEU A 824 -35.24 6.67 -18.53
C LEU A 824 -36.16 7.40 -19.52
N GLU A 825 -35.96 7.19 -20.82
CA GLU A 825 -36.86 7.75 -21.84
C GLU A 825 -38.25 7.11 -21.76
N TYR A 826 -38.32 5.79 -21.65
CA TYR A 826 -39.58 5.06 -21.56
C TYR A 826 -40.41 5.44 -20.33
N ASN A 827 -39.77 5.80 -19.21
CA ASN A 827 -40.48 6.33 -18.03
C ASN A 827 -41.35 7.55 -18.36
N LYS A 828 -41.01 8.34 -19.39
CA LYS A 828 -41.86 9.48 -19.83
C LYS A 828 -43.12 9.02 -20.57
N HIS A 829 -43.09 7.84 -21.18
CA HIS A 829 -44.13 7.30 -22.06
C HIS A 829 -44.97 6.19 -21.42
N ILE A 830 -44.52 5.60 -20.31
CA ILE A 830 -45.28 4.55 -19.61
C ILE A 830 -46.64 5.08 -19.13
N LYS A 831 -47.70 4.34 -19.43
CA LYS A 831 -49.07 4.67 -19.01
C LYS A 831 -49.19 4.50 -17.49
N ARG A 832 -49.58 5.57 -16.79
CA ARG A 832 -49.70 5.63 -15.31
C ARG A 832 -51.13 5.48 -14.84
#